data_AF-A0A453IQ98-F1
#
_entry.id   AF-A0A453IQ98-F1
#
_cell.length_a   1.000
_cell.length_b   1.000
_cell.length_c   1.000
_cell.angle_alpha   90.00
_cell.angle_beta   90.00
_cell.angle_gamma   90.00
#
_symmetry.space_group_name_H-M   'P 1'
#
loop_
_entity.id
_entity.type
_entity.pdbx_description
1 polymer ?
#
loop_
_entity_poly.entity_id
_entity_poly.type
_entity_poly.pdbx_seq_one_letter_code
_entity_poly.pdbx_strand_id
1 'polypeptide(L)'
;LLPAYLQLEYRGRGEDRFPAPLRLWWALFLLLSLVAVAVHAATSLCYGLPVPALPWARDAVEVIAAVALLVAGFSAKRAATTGGSASEEPLLNSASDDTVDASLFTSAGFLSVLTFSWMGPLFAVGHRKTLGLDDVPDLDHGDSVAGLLPSFKTNLEALASSGSGPKFTAFKLTRALVRTVWWHIAVTALYALIYNLATYVGPYLIDSLVQYLNGDERYAGKGKLLVVTFIVAKVFECLSQRHWFFRLQQAGIRARSALVSVVYQKGLSLSSSSRQSCTSGEMINIISVDADRVGIFSWYMHDPWLVPLQVGLALFILYSTLGVASLAALGATIAVMLANVPPMKMQEKFQQKLMDCKDVRMKATSEILRNMRILKLQGWEMKFLSKINDLRTTETSWLKKYLYTWTAATFVFWGAPTFVAVATFGACMLLGIPLDSGKVLSALATFRVLQEPIYNLPDTISMMIQTKVSLDRIASFLCLEESPMDAVERLPSGSSNVAIEVSNGCFSWDGSPELPTLKDLNFQARQGMHVAVCGTVGSGKSSLLSCILGEVPKLSGEVKTCGTMAYVSQTAWIQSGKIQDNILFGKEMDSEKYDRVLEWCSLKKDLEILPFGDKTVIGERGINLSGGQKQRIQIARALYQDSDIYLFDDPFSAVDAHTGSHLFKECLLGALASKTVVYVTHQIEFLPAADLILVMKGGRIAQAGKYNNILGSGEELMELVGAHQDALTALDVIEVANGGSEKLSSSLSRSLSSAEEKDKQNGKEEGDKVQSGQLVQEEEREKGRVGFWVYWKYLTLAYGGALVPFVLIAQLLFQVLQIASNYWMAWASPVSEDAEPPVSFN
;
A
#
# COMPACT_ATOMS: atom_id res chain seq x y z
N LEU A 1 31.22 -15.56 -12.42
CA LEU A 1 31.82 -15.42 -11.07
C LEU A 1 30.79 -14.99 -10.02
N LEU A 2 30.02 -13.91 -10.20
CA LEU A 2 28.96 -13.50 -9.26
C LEU A 2 27.80 -14.52 -9.08
N PRO A 3 27.31 -15.21 -10.14
CA PRO A 3 26.31 -16.27 -9.98
C PRO A 3 26.88 -17.51 -9.28
N ALA A 4 28.18 -17.77 -9.46
CA ALA A 4 28.88 -18.87 -8.81
C ALA A 4 29.12 -18.57 -7.32
N TYR A 5 29.43 -17.32 -6.97
CA TYR A 5 29.56 -16.86 -5.58
C TYR A 5 28.22 -16.92 -4.83
N LEU A 6 27.14 -16.44 -5.45
CA LEU A 6 25.78 -16.53 -4.89
C LEU A 6 25.31 -17.99 -4.73
N GLN A 7 25.69 -18.90 -5.62
CA GLN A 7 25.41 -20.34 -5.46
C GLN A 7 26.28 -21.04 -4.41
N LEU A 8 27.50 -20.55 -4.16
CA LEU A 8 28.46 -21.11 -3.20
C LEU A 8 28.05 -20.84 -1.73
N GLU A 9 27.31 -19.77 -1.48
CA GLU A 9 26.81 -19.41 -0.14
C GLU A 9 25.41 -20.01 0.16
N TYR A 10 24.62 -20.30 -0.88
CA TYR A 10 23.21 -20.71 -0.76
C TYR A 10 22.95 -22.18 -0.43
N ARG A 11 23.97 -23.05 -0.43
CA ARG A 11 23.74 -24.49 -0.31
C ARG A 11 23.87 -24.99 1.12
N GLY A 12 22.77 -24.86 1.86
CA GLY A 12 22.51 -25.66 3.05
C GLY A 12 21.92 -27.02 2.65
N ARG A 13 22.63 -28.10 3.05
CA ARG A 13 22.21 -29.52 3.15
C ARG A 13 21.36 -30.08 2.00
N GLY A 14 22.00 -30.78 1.07
CA GLY A 14 21.29 -31.80 0.26
C GLY A 14 21.96 -32.22 -1.03
N GLU A 15 22.76 -31.36 -1.67
CA GLU A 15 23.37 -31.72 -2.94
C GLU A 15 24.87 -31.39 -2.96
N ASP A 16 25.69 -32.43 -3.12
CA ASP A 16 27.16 -32.37 -3.08
C ASP A 16 27.80 -31.86 -4.40
N ARG A 17 27.04 -31.43 -5.41
CA ARG A 17 27.58 -31.14 -6.77
C ARG A 17 26.99 -29.90 -7.42
N PHE A 18 27.81 -29.01 -7.98
CA PHE A 18 27.35 -27.82 -8.70
C PHE A 18 26.25 -28.15 -9.74
N PRO A 19 25.37 -27.20 -10.14
CA PRO A 19 24.30 -27.47 -11.10
C PRO A 19 24.83 -28.09 -12.40
N ALA A 20 24.11 -29.06 -12.95
CA ALA A 20 24.46 -29.71 -14.21
C ALA A 20 24.80 -28.74 -15.36
N PRO A 21 24.06 -27.64 -15.61
CA PRO A 21 24.40 -26.70 -16.68
C PRO A 21 25.71 -25.95 -16.43
N LEU A 22 26.06 -25.67 -15.17
CA LEU A 22 27.32 -25.00 -14.83
C LEU A 22 28.52 -25.95 -15.00
N ARG A 23 28.38 -27.21 -14.60
CA ARG A 23 29.38 -28.26 -14.86
C ARG A 23 29.55 -28.54 -16.35
N LEU A 24 28.45 -28.54 -17.11
CA LEU A 24 28.47 -28.67 -18.56
C LEU A 24 29.21 -27.48 -19.20
N TRP A 25 28.95 -26.26 -18.73
CA TRP A 25 29.67 -25.07 -19.20
C TRP A 25 31.17 -25.13 -18.89
N TRP A 26 31.58 -25.57 -17.69
CA TRP A 26 33.00 -25.76 -17.37
C TRP A 26 33.68 -26.85 -18.20
N ALA A 27 32.97 -27.95 -18.49
CA ALA A 27 33.46 -29.00 -19.38
C ALA A 27 33.61 -28.50 -20.82
N LEU A 28 32.65 -27.73 -21.32
CA LEU A 28 32.74 -27.07 -22.62
C LEU A 28 33.87 -26.05 -22.67
N PHE A 29 34.08 -25.27 -21.61
CA PHE A 29 35.19 -24.32 -21.49
C PHE A 29 36.55 -25.03 -21.57
N LEU A 30 36.74 -26.14 -20.85
CA LEU A 30 37.95 -26.97 -20.97
C LEU A 30 38.14 -27.52 -22.38
N LEU A 31 37.07 -28.01 -23.01
CA LEU A 31 37.13 -28.52 -24.38
C LEU A 31 37.59 -27.43 -25.35
N LEU A 32 37.02 -26.22 -25.24
CA LEU A 32 37.40 -25.06 -26.05
C LEU A 32 38.86 -24.66 -25.86
N SER A 33 39.35 -24.62 -24.62
CA SER A 33 40.77 -24.32 -24.33
C SER A 33 41.71 -25.39 -24.91
N LEU A 34 41.34 -26.67 -24.86
CA LEU A 34 42.14 -27.75 -25.46
C LEU A 34 42.14 -27.68 -26.99
N VAL A 35 41.02 -27.31 -27.62
CA VAL A 35 40.95 -27.09 -29.07
C VAL A 35 41.85 -25.92 -29.48
N ALA A 36 41.88 -24.83 -28.72
CA ALA A 36 42.78 -23.70 -28.99
C ALA A 36 44.26 -24.13 -28.97
N VAL A 37 44.67 -24.89 -27.95
CA VAL A 37 46.02 -25.48 -27.86
C VAL A 37 46.31 -26.40 -29.05
N ALA A 38 45.35 -27.26 -29.42
CA ALA A 38 45.51 -28.19 -30.54
C ALA A 38 45.64 -27.46 -31.88
N VAL A 39 44.92 -26.36 -32.07
CA VAL A 39 45.04 -25.50 -33.26
C VAL A 39 46.42 -24.84 -33.30
N HIS A 40 46.92 -24.27 -32.19
CA HIS A 40 48.27 -23.68 -32.14
C HIS A 40 49.39 -24.72 -32.31
N ALA A 41 49.20 -25.94 -31.79
CA ALA A 41 50.11 -27.06 -32.01
C ALA A 41 50.10 -27.51 -33.48
N ALA A 42 48.92 -27.65 -34.08
CA ALA A 42 48.76 -28.04 -35.48
C ALA A 42 49.31 -26.99 -36.45
N THR A 43 49.13 -25.69 -36.16
CA THR A 43 49.71 -24.62 -36.99
C THR A 43 51.24 -24.60 -36.89
N SER A 44 51.79 -24.84 -35.69
CA SER A 44 53.24 -24.94 -35.51
C SER A 44 53.85 -26.18 -36.18
N LEU A 45 53.19 -27.34 -36.12
CA LEU A 45 53.70 -28.60 -36.67
C LEU A 45 53.44 -28.76 -38.18
N CYS A 46 52.25 -28.43 -38.67
CA CYS A 46 51.88 -28.67 -40.06
C CYS A 46 52.31 -27.55 -41.02
N TYR A 47 52.40 -26.30 -40.54
CA TYR A 47 52.68 -25.15 -41.39
C TYR A 47 54.02 -24.47 -41.08
N GLY A 48 54.79 -24.94 -40.11
CA GLY A 48 56.14 -24.46 -39.80
C GLY A 48 56.23 -22.99 -39.36
N LEU A 49 55.10 -22.36 -39.03
CA LEU A 49 55.04 -20.98 -38.56
C LEU A 49 55.40 -20.93 -37.06
N PRO A 50 56.42 -20.16 -36.64
CA PRO A 50 56.78 -20.03 -35.24
C PRO A 50 55.68 -19.27 -34.49
N VAL A 51 54.97 -19.95 -33.60
CA VAL A 51 53.99 -19.34 -32.69
C VAL A 51 54.75 -18.64 -31.55
N PRO A 52 54.54 -17.34 -31.30
CA PRO A 52 55.21 -16.62 -30.21
C PRO A 52 54.95 -17.25 -28.84
N ALA A 53 55.84 -17.04 -27.86
CA ALA A 53 55.72 -17.63 -26.53
C ALA A 53 54.48 -17.15 -25.74
N LEU A 54 53.94 -15.97 -26.08
CA LEU A 54 52.81 -15.35 -25.39
C LEU A 54 51.47 -16.11 -25.60
N PRO A 55 51.08 -16.53 -26.83
CA PRO A 55 49.97 -17.45 -27.05
C PRO A 55 50.06 -18.76 -26.25
N TRP A 56 51.23 -19.39 -26.22
CA TRP A 56 51.44 -20.63 -25.45
C TRP A 56 51.25 -20.42 -23.94
N ALA A 57 51.74 -19.31 -23.41
CA ALA A 57 51.54 -18.95 -22.00
C ALA A 57 50.06 -18.69 -21.69
N ARG A 58 49.34 -18.04 -22.60
CA ARG A 58 47.90 -17.78 -22.46
C ARG A 58 47.09 -19.08 -22.46
N ASP A 59 47.33 -19.95 -23.42
CA ASP A 59 46.63 -21.24 -23.53
C ASP A 59 46.90 -22.12 -22.31
N ALA A 60 48.14 -22.11 -21.80
CA ALA A 60 48.49 -22.82 -20.57
C ALA A 60 47.70 -22.29 -19.37
N VAL A 61 47.57 -20.97 -19.23
CA VAL A 61 46.78 -20.34 -18.15
C VAL A 61 45.30 -20.67 -18.30
N GLU A 62 44.76 -20.62 -19.51
CA GLU A 62 43.34 -20.94 -19.78
C GLU A 62 43.03 -22.42 -19.48
N VAL A 63 43.90 -23.35 -19.87
CA VAL A 63 43.76 -24.79 -19.54
C VAL A 63 43.88 -25.03 -18.04
N ILE A 64 44.86 -24.41 -17.36
CA ILE A 64 45.02 -24.54 -15.90
C ILE A 64 43.79 -24.00 -15.17
N ALA A 65 43.27 -22.85 -15.59
CA ALA A 65 42.04 -22.27 -15.04
C ALA A 65 40.82 -23.16 -15.30
N ALA A 66 40.68 -23.72 -16.51
CA ALA A 66 39.60 -24.62 -16.87
C ALA A 66 39.64 -25.91 -16.03
N VAL A 67 40.83 -26.51 -15.87
CA VAL A 67 41.03 -27.70 -15.03
C VAL A 67 40.74 -27.38 -13.56
N ALA A 68 41.21 -26.25 -13.04
CA ALA A 68 40.95 -25.85 -11.66
C ALA A 68 39.44 -25.65 -11.38
N LEU A 69 38.71 -25.02 -12.32
CA LEU A 69 37.26 -24.84 -12.23
C LEU A 69 36.50 -26.18 -12.31
N LEU A 70 36.95 -27.10 -13.16
CA LEU A 70 36.34 -28.41 -13.31
C LEU A 70 36.62 -29.29 -12.10
N VAL A 71 37.85 -29.30 -11.58
CA VAL A 71 38.20 -29.98 -10.32
C VAL A 71 37.38 -29.41 -9.17
N ALA A 72 37.35 -28.09 -8.97
CA ALA A 72 36.52 -27.45 -7.95
C ALA A 72 35.03 -27.81 -8.11
N GLY A 73 34.56 -27.96 -9.35
CA GLY A 73 33.20 -28.35 -9.69
C GLY A 73 32.81 -29.78 -9.32
N PHE A 74 33.77 -30.69 -9.25
CA PHE A 74 33.56 -32.12 -8.93
C PHE A 74 34.11 -32.54 -7.56
N SER A 75 35.05 -31.78 -6.97
CA SER A 75 35.74 -32.11 -5.73
C SER A 75 35.26 -31.32 -4.51
N ALA A 76 34.24 -30.46 -4.64
CA ALA A 76 33.69 -29.68 -3.53
C ALA A 76 32.92 -30.55 -2.51
N LYS A 77 33.64 -31.37 -1.75
CA LYS A 77 33.28 -31.71 -0.37
C LYS A 77 33.90 -30.64 0.53
N ARG A 78 33.08 -29.84 1.21
CA ARG A 78 33.61 -28.86 2.17
C ARG A 78 34.33 -29.59 3.31
N ALA A 79 35.58 -29.23 3.54
CA ALA A 79 36.27 -29.48 4.79
C ALA A 79 35.44 -28.84 5.92
N ALA A 80 35.06 -29.66 6.90
CA ALA A 80 34.47 -29.19 8.13
C ALA A 80 35.51 -28.35 8.88
N THR A 81 35.37 -27.03 8.85
CA THR A 81 36.01 -26.15 9.83
C THR A 81 35.25 -26.27 11.13
N THR A 82 35.77 -27.10 12.01
CA THR A 82 35.54 -27.07 13.46
C THR A 82 35.92 -25.69 14.01
N GLY A 83 34.95 -24.98 14.62
CA GLY A 83 35.24 -23.79 15.41
C GLY A 83 34.05 -22.85 15.62
N GLY A 84 33.30 -23.04 16.72
CA GLY A 84 32.80 -21.92 17.55
C GLY A 84 31.39 -21.34 17.28
N SER A 85 30.37 -22.02 17.81
CA SER A 85 29.16 -21.52 18.50
C SER A 85 28.61 -20.09 18.29
N ALA A 86 27.34 -20.05 17.86
CA ALA A 86 26.21 -19.13 18.13
C ALA A 86 25.47 -18.89 16.80
N SER A 87 24.26 -19.33 16.52
CA SER A 87 23.09 -19.62 17.33
C SER A 87 22.21 -20.61 16.53
N GLU A 88 22.00 -21.82 17.03
CA GLU A 88 20.91 -22.71 16.64
C GLU A 88 20.49 -23.46 17.92
N GLU A 89 19.51 -22.93 18.64
CA GLU A 89 18.69 -23.74 19.55
C GLU A 89 17.20 -23.49 19.25
N PRO A 90 16.35 -24.52 19.48
CA PRO A 90 14.97 -24.54 19.06
C PRO A 90 14.12 -23.68 20.00
N LEU A 91 13.34 -22.77 19.43
CA LEU A 91 12.42 -21.87 20.15
C LEU A 91 11.27 -22.64 20.81
N LEU A 92 11.53 -23.10 22.04
CA LEU A 92 10.56 -23.32 23.09
C LEU A 92 11.17 -22.79 24.38
N ASN A 93 11.02 -21.50 24.63
CA ASN A 93 10.72 -20.97 25.96
C ASN A 93 10.42 -19.46 25.89
N SER A 94 9.35 -19.13 26.59
CA SER A 94 8.89 -17.78 26.91
C SER A 94 9.92 -16.96 27.71
N ALA A 95 9.86 -15.64 27.46
CA ALA A 95 10.31 -14.54 28.31
C ALA A 95 11.78 -14.06 28.19
N SER A 96 11.86 -12.79 27.79
CA SER A 96 12.89 -11.76 28.07
C SER A 96 14.34 -12.00 27.61
N ASP A 97 14.72 -11.33 26.52
CA ASP A 97 15.74 -10.26 26.61
C ASP A 97 15.71 -9.34 25.37
N ASP A 98 15.77 -8.03 25.63
CA ASP A 98 15.73 -6.91 24.69
C ASP A 98 17.04 -6.80 23.87
N THR A 99 17.26 -7.67 22.89
CA THR A 99 18.14 -7.33 21.76
C THR A 99 17.27 -6.94 20.58
N VAL A 100 17.10 -5.63 20.39
CA VAL A 100 16.52 -5.03 19.18
C VAL A 100 17.11 -5.74 17.97
N ASP A 101 16.30 -6.53 17.27
CA ASP A 101 16.66 -7.20 16.02
C ASP A 101 17.04 -6.12 15.01
N ALA A 102 18.34 -5.79 14.98
CA ALA A 102 18.87 -4.76 14.11
C ALA A 102 18.61 -5.17 12.67
N SER A 103 18.00 -4.28 11.89
CA SER A 103 17.66 -4.54 10.49
C SER A 103 18.85 -5.18 9.76
N LEU A 104 18.61 -6.26 9.01
CA LEU A 104 19.65 -6.98 8.24
C LEU A 104 20.44 -6.04 7.30
N PHE A 105 19.86 -4.89 6.96
CA PHE A 105 20.47 -3.87 6.14
C PHE A 105 21.51 -3.03 6.89
N THR A 106 21.26 -2.60 8.13
CA THR A 106 22.17 -1.73 8.89
C THR A 106 23.36 -2.46 9.47
N SER A 107 23.21 -3.75 9.75
CA SER A 107 24.30 -4.64 10.18
C SER A 107 25.17 -5.15 9.01
N ALA A 108 24.78 -4.90 7.76
CA ALA A 108 25.49 -5.39 6.59
C ALA A 108 26.78 -4.60 6.29
N GLY A 109 27.88 -5.33 6.03
CA GLY A 109 29.12 -4.72 5.55
C GLY A 109 29.00 -4.10 4.15
N PHE A 110 29.93 -3.22 3.78
CA PHE A 110 29.91 -2.45 2.53
C PHE A 110 29.69 -3.32 1.27
N LEU A 111 30.41 -4.43 1.13
CA LEU A 111 30.26 -5.34 -0.01
C LEU A 111 28.89 -6.01 -0.05
N SER A 112 28.31 -6.30 1.12
CA SER A 112 26.99 -6.89 1.23
C SER A 112 25.90 -5.91 0.83
N VAL A 113 26.03 -4.64 1.23
CA VAL A 113 25.15 -3.55 0.76
C VAL A 113 25.31 -3.35 -0.75
N LEU A 114 26.55 -3.31 -1.26
CA LEU A 114 26.83 -3.07 -2.68
C LEU A 114 26.18 -4.13 -3.59
N THR A 115 26.18 -5.39 -3.16
CA THR A 115 25.68 -6.54 -3.92
C THR A 115 24.28 -7.02 -3.52
N PHE A 116 23.67 -6.40 -2.50
CA PHE A 116 22.40 -6.82 -1.90
C PHE A 116 22.42 -8.24 -1.29
N SER A 117 23.59 -8.78 -0.92
CA SER A 117 23.69 -10.14 -0.37
C SER A 117 23.05 -10.29 1.01
N TRP A 118 22.82 -9.20 1.74
CA TRP A 118 22.11 -9.19 3.03
C TRP A 118 20.67 -9.70 2.95
N MET A 119 20.05 -9.73 1.76
CA MET A 119 18.74 -10.35 1.54
C MET A 119 18.79 -11.89 1.46
N GLY A 120 19.99 -12.47 1.35
CA GLY A 120 20.22 -13.90 1.22
C GLY A 120 19.50 -14.77 2.26
N PRO A 121 19.58 -14.45 3.57
CA PRO A 121 18.88 -15.20 4.61
C PRO A 121 17.35 -15.24 4.42
N LEU A 122 16.73 -14.10 4.10
CA LEU A 122 15.28 -14.00 3.89
C LEU A 122 14.81 -14.85 2.70
N PHE A 123 15.53 -14.78 1.59
CA PHE A 123 15.26 -15.61 0.42
C PHE A 123 15.50 -17.11 0.68
N ALA A 124 16.46 -17.47 1.53
CA ALA A 124 16.67 -18.85 1.95
C ALA A 124 15.49 -19.39 2.78
N VAL A 125 14.91 -18.56 3.66
CA VAL A 125 13.66 -18.88 4.38
C VAL A 125 12.50 -19.01 3.40
N GLY A 126 12.35 -18.05 2.49
CA GLY A 126 11.29 -18.05 1.46
C GLY A 126 11.37 -19.21 0.47
N HIS A 127 12.55 -19.82 0.31
CA HIS A 127 12.70 -21.05 -0.46
C HIS A 127 12.22 -22.29 0.29
N ARG A 128 12.36 -22.32 1.62
CA ARG A 128 11.96 -23.45 2.48
C ARG A 128 10.50 -23.40 2.90
N LYS A 129 9.96 -22.21 3.13
CA LYS A 129 8.57 -21.98 3.53
C LYS A 129 7.99 -20.73 2.88
N THR A 130 6.67 -20.68 2.78
CA THR A 130 5.97 -19.43 2.44
C THR A 130 6.22 -18.41 3.55
N LEU A 131 6.74 -17.24 3.18
CA LEU A 131 7.05 -16.17 4.13
C LEU A 131 5.76 -15.67 4.81
N GLY A 132 5.76 -15.71 6.13
CA GLY A 132 4.78 -15.01 6.98
C GLY A 132 5.23 -13.58 7.29
N LEU A 133 4.39 -12.82 8.00
CA LEU A 133 4.76 -11.48 8.49
C LEU A 133 5.92 -11.55 9.48
N ASP A 134 5.94 -12.58 10.34
CA ASP A 134 6.98 -12.79 11.35
C ASP A 134 8.36 -13.15 10.74
N ASP A 135 8.39 -13.50 9.45
CA ASP A 135 9.65 -13.78 8.73
C ASP A 135 10.28 -12.53 8.12
N VAL A 136 9.53 -11.43 8.05
CA VAL A 136 10.00 -10.17 7.46
C VAL A 136 10.76 -9.39 8.53
N PRO A 137 12.02 -8.99 8.28
CA PRO A 137 12.79 -8.24 9.25
C PRO A 137 12.14 -6.90 9.59
N ASP A 138 12.31 -6.45 10.83
CA ASP A 138 11.88 -5.14 11.26
C ASP A 138 12.59 -4.02 10.49
N LEU A 139 11.88 -2.89 10.40
CA LEU A 139 12.38 -1.68 9.75
C LEU A 139 13.48 -1.04 10.61
N ASP A 140 14.49 -0.49 9.94
CA ASP A 140 15.47 0.36 10.61
C ASP A 140 14.79 1.58 11.26
N HIS A 141 15.35 2.09 12.37
CA HIS A 141 14.78 3.23 13.08
C HIS A 141 14.60 4.45 12.16
N GLY A 142 15.55 4.69 11.24
CA GLY A 142 15.47 5.77 10.26
C GLY A 142 14.43 5.57 9.14
N ASP A 143 13.96 4.35 8.94
CA ASP A 143 12.88 4.00 8.00
C ASP A 143 11.51 3.89 8.70
N SER A 144 11.49 3.77 10.03
CA SER A 144 10.27 3.74 10.83
C SER A 144 9.56 5.10 10.91
N VAL A 145 8.24 5.09 11.13
CA VAL A 145 7.47 6.31 11.39
C VAL A 145 7.95 7.01 12.66
N ALA A 146 8.38 6.26 13.68
CA ALA A 146 8.86 6.80 14.94
C ALA A 146 10.13 7.66 14.76
N GLY A 147 11.06 7.23 13.91
CA GLY A 147 12.27 8.01 13.61
C GLY A 147 12.04 9.14 12.62
N LEU A 148 11.14 8.97 11.63
CA LEU A 148 10.92 9.94 10.56
C LEU A 148 10.01 11.11 10.94
N LEU A 149 8.94 10.82 11.68
CA LEU A 149 7.86 11.78 11.96
C LEU A 149 8.32 13.02 12.74
N PRO A 150 9.17 12.92 13.78
CA PRO A 150 9.65 14.10 14.51
C PRO A 150 10.41 15.07 13.60
N SER A 151 11.35 14.56 12.80
CA SER A 151 12.14 15.37 11.86
C SER A 151 11.26 16.05 10.82
N PHE A 152 10.28 15.32 10.27
CA PHE A 152 9.33 15.88 9.31
C PHE A 152 8.47 16.98 9.93
N LYS A 153 7.93 16.77 11.14
CA LYS A 153 7.14 17.78 11.87
C LYS A 153 7.94 19.04 12.16
N THR A 154 9.16 18.93 12.68
CA THR A 154 10.00 20.10 12.95
C THR A 154 10.26 20.90 11.67
N ASN A 155 10.55 20.23 10.55
CA ASN A 155 10.72 20.89 9.26
C ASN A 155 9.43 21.55 8.75
N LEU A 156 8.28 20.91 8.97
CA LEU A 156 6.96 21.39 8.56
C LEU A 156 6.55 22.63 9.38
N GLU A 157 6.71 22.60 10.70
CA GLU A 157 6.42 23.71 11.62
C GLU A 157 7.32 24.91 11.36
N ALA A 158 8.63 24.69 11.15
CA ALA A 158 9.58 25.74 10.81
C ALA A 158 9.22 26.47 9.50
N LEU A 159 8.59 25.78 8.54
CA LEU A 159 8.13 26.35 7.28
C LEU A 159 6.71 26.94 7.38
N ALA A 160 5.90 26.47 8.32
CA ALA A 160 4.58 27.02 8.60
C ALA A 160 4.68 28.40 9.27
N SER A 161 5.63 28.60 10.18
CA SER A 161 5.88 29.87 10.88
C SER A 161 6.61 30.93 10.04
N SER A 162 7.25 30.52 8.94
CA SER A 162 8.00 31.40 8.04
C SER A 162 7.11 31.98 6.92
N GLY A 163 6.49 33.14 7.16
CA GLY A 163 5.88 34.00 6.12
C GLY A 163 4.39 34.34 6.34
N SER A 164 3.90 35.42 5.72
CA SER A 164 2.53 35.96 5.88
C SER A 164 1.43 35.25 5.07
N GLY A 165 1.68 34.02 4.60
CA GLY A 165 0.76 33.26 3.74
C GLY A 165 0.02 32.14 4.50
N PRO A 166 -0.80 31.32 3.80
CA PRO A 166 -1.48 30.17 4.42
C PRO A 166 -0.48 29.25 5.14
N LYS A 167 -0.91 28.68 6.29
CA LYS A 167 -0.07 27.85 7.16
C LYS A 167 0.61 26.73 6.37
N PHE A 168 -0.15 26.02 5.53
CA PHE A 168 0.36 25.00 4.62
C PHE A 168 0.03 25.32 3.16
N THR A 169 0.94 24.95 2.26
CA THR A 169 0.79 25.05 0.80
C THR A 169 1.58 23.89 0.19
N ALA A 170 1.21 23.39 -0.99
CA ALA A 170 1.97 22.33 -1.66
C ALA A 170 3.48 22.63 -1.71
N PHE A 171 3.86 23.88 -2.04
CA PHE A 171 5.27 24.27 -2.06
C PHE A 171 5.99 24.13 -0.70
N LYS A 172 5.35 24.58 0.40
CA LYS A 172 5.91 24.43 1.76
C LYS A 172 6.03 22.96 2.14
N LEU A 173 5.02 22.15 1.79
CA LEU A 173 4.98 20.71 2.04
C LEU A 173 6.08 19.97 1.26
N THR A 174 6.24 20.26 -0.04
CA THR A 174 7.33 19.73 -0.86
C THR A 174 8.69 20.09 -0.26
N ARG A 175 8.86 21.35 0.17
CA ARG A 175 10.12 21.81 0.78
C ARG A 175 10.41 21.10 2.10
N ALA A 176 9.39 20.84 2.93
CA ALA A 176 9.53 20.06 4.16
C ALA A 176 9.94 18.61 3.88
N LEU A 177 9.30 17.96 2.90
CA LEU A 177 9.63 16.61 2.46
C LEU A 177 11.08 16.54 1.95
N VAL A 178 11.44 17.42 1.02
CA VAL A 178 12.80 17.48 0.44
C VAL A 178 13.85 17.70 1.53
N ARG A 179 13.62 18.58 2.51
CA ARG A 179 14.55 18.76 3.64
C ARG A 179 14.70 17.50 4.49
N THR A 180 13.62 16.76 4.69
CA THR A 180 13.60 15.55 5.52
C THR A 180 14.38 14.40 4.85
N VAL A 181 14.30 14.27 3.52
CA VAL A 181 14.98 13.19 2.76
C VAL A 181 16.16 13.68 1.91
N TRP A 182 16.67 14.90 2.12
CA TRP A 182 17.65 15.56 1.24
C TRP A 182 18.90 14.71 0.96
N TRP A 183 19.45 14.07 2.00
CA TRP A 183 20.63 13.21 1.85
C TRP A 183 20.39 12.07 0.86
N HIS A 184 19.21 11.45 0.90
CA HIS A 184 18.86 10.38 -0.02
C HIS A 184 18.73 10.90 -1.46
N ILE A 185 18.09 12.06 -1.64
CA ILE A 185 17.95 12.73 -2.95
C ILE A 185 19.32 13.05 -3.56
N ALA A 186 20.26 13.53 -2.75
CA ALA A 186 21.61 13.87 -3.20
C ALA A 186 22.39 12.62 -3.63
N VAL A 187 22.31 11.53 -2.86
CA VAL A 187 22.95 10.25 -3.18
C VAL A 187 22.34 9.62 -4.43
N THR A 188 21.01 9.66 -4.60
CA THR A 188 20.35 9.15 -5.82
C THR A 188 20.69 9.99 -7.04
N ALA A 189 20.84 11.30 -6.91
CA ALA A 189 21.30 12.17 -7.99
C ALA A 189 22.71 11.78 -8.47
N LEU A 190 23.62 11.48 -7.54
CA LEU A 190 24.97 11.00 -7.86
C LEU A 190 24.93 9.66 -8.62
N TYR A 191 24.18 8.67 -8.14
CA TYR A 191 24.05 7.39 -8.84
C TYR A 191 23.40 7.54 -10.21
N ALA A 192 22.39 8.39 -10.34
CA ALA A 192 21.76 8.69 -11.62
C ALA A 192 22.76 9.31 -12.61
N LEU A 193 23.62 10.23 -12.14
CA LEU A 193 24.68 10.82 -12.97
C LEU A 193 25.70 9.77 -13.42
N ILE A 194 26.19 8.93 -12.51
CA ILE A 194 27.17 7.87 -12.83
C ILE A 194 26.57 6.87 -13.82
N TYR A 195 25.32 6.44 -13.59
CA TYR A 195 24.60 5.56 -14.50
C TYR A 195 24.55 6.15 -15.91
N ASN A 196 24.13 7.41 -16.05
CA ASN A 196 24.01 8.05 -17.35
C ASN A 196 25.37 8.17 -18.04
N LEU A 197 26.42 8.63 -17.35
CA LEU A 197 27.76 8.69 -17.93
C LEU A 197 28.23 7.31 -18.40
N ALA A 198 28.04 6.27 -17.58
CA ALA A 198 28.45 4.91 -17.90
C ALA A 198 27.69 4.30 -19.10
N THR A 199 26.38 4.55 -19.22
CA THR A 199 25.56 4.09 -20.35
C THR A 199 26.05 4.64 -21.69
N TYR A 200 26.51 5.90 -21.72
CA TYR A 200 27.00 6.55 -22.93
C TYR A 200 28.45 6.22 -23.30
N VAL A 201 29.24 5.60 -22.40
CA VAL A 201 30.58 5.08 -22.74
C VAL A 201 30.50 4.06 -23.86
N GLY A 202 29.47 3.21 -23.86
CA GLY A 202 29.27 2.17 -24.87
C GLY A 202 29.18 2.75 -26.28
N PRO A 203 28.15 3.55 -26.59
CA PRO A 203 27.99 4.21 -27.88
C PRO A 203 29.23 5.00 -28.31
N TYR A 204 29.87 5.74 -27.40
CA TYR A 204 31.05 6.55 -27.72
C TYR A 204 32.27 5.71 -28.16
N LEU A 205 32.54 4.59 -27.49
CA LEU A 205 33.73 3.78 -27.75
C LEU A 205 33.55 2.68 -28.80
N ILE A 206 32.32 2.42 -29.28
CA ILE A 206 32.05 1.39 -30.29
C ILE A 206 32.84 1.64 -31.57
N ASP A 207 32.93 2.89 -32.04
CA ASP A 207 33.68 3.22 -33.26
C ASP A 207 35.17 2.88 -33.11
N SER A 208 35.80 3.27 -31.99
CA SER A 208 37.19 2.92 -31.68
C SER A 208 37.42 1.42 -31.53
N LEU A 209 36.44 0.67 -31.00
CA LEU A 209 36.52 -0.78 -30.90
C LEU A 209 36.48 -1.45 -32.28
N VAL A 210 35.60 -0.97 -33.17
CA VAL A 210 35.49 -1.50 -34.54
C VAL A 210 36.75 -1.18 -35.35
N GLN A 211 37.29 0.03 -35.24
CA GLN A 211 38.57 0.40 -35.88
C GLN A 211 39.74 -0.47 -35.40
N TYR A 212 39.80 -0.79 -34.10
CA TYR A 212 40.76 -1.75 -33.56
C TYR A 212 40.60 -3.16 -34.17
N LEU A 213 39.36 -3.65 -34.28
CA LEU A 213 39.08 -4.97 -34.84
C LEU A 213 39.41 -5.06 -36.34
N ASN A 214 39.30 -3.95 -37.06
CA ASN A 214 39.67 -3.86 -38.48
C ASN A 214 41.20 -3.75 -38.71
N GLY A 215 42.01 -3.75 -37.65
CA GLY A 215 43.47 -3.85 -37.75
C GLY A 215 44.23 -2.53 -37.88
N ASP A 216 43.62 -1.37 -37.55
CA ASP A 216 44.35 -0.10 -37.53
C ASP A 216 45.44 -0.12 -36.43
N GLU A 217 46.72 -0.08 -36.85
CA GLU A 217 47.91 -0.17 -35.98
C GLU A 217 47.91 0.92 -34.89
N ARG A 218 47.22 2.05 -35.10
CA ARG A 218 47.07 3.13 -34.10
C ARG A 218 46.34 2.68 -32.82
N TYR A 219 45.56 1.61 -32.90
CA TYR A 219 44.79 1.06 -31.78
C TYR A 219 45.30 -0.29 -31.26
N ALA A 220 46.31 -0.90 -31.91
CA ALA A 220 46.83 -2.22 -31.59
C ALA A 220 47.26 -2.39 -30.10
N GLY A 221 47.84 -1.35 -29.50
CA GLY A 221 48.20 -1.33 -28.06
C GLY A 221 47.05 -0.96 -27.11
N LYS A 222 45.91 -0.47 -27.63
CA LYS A 222 44.78 0.07 -26.86
C LYS A 222 43.59 -0.89 -26.77
N GLY A 223 43.56 -1.98 -27.54
CA GLY A 223 42.44 -2.93 -27.55
C GLY A 223 42.13 -3.54 -26.16
N LYS A 224 43.16 -3.93 -25.40
CA LYS A 224 42.98 -4.43 -24.02
C LYS A 224 42.36 -3.36 -23.10
N LEU A 225 42.80 -2.11 -23.24
CA LEU A 225 42.28 -0.97 -22.48
C LEU A 225 40.82 -0.65 -22.84
N LEU A 226 40.44 -0.76 -24.11
CA LEU A 226 39.06 -0.62 -24.58
C LEU A 226 38.16 -1.65 -23.92
N VAL A 227 38.50 -2.93 -23.99
CA VAL A 227 37.70 -4.02 -23.39
C VAL A 227 37.55 -3.84 -21.87
N VAL A 228 38.64 -3.50 -21.17
CA VAL A 228 38.58 -3.21 -19.73
C VAL A 228 37.66 -2.02 -19.45
N THR A 229 37.73 -0.96 -20.26
CA THR A 229 36.84 0.21 -20.13
C THR A 229 35.37 -0.17 -20.31
N PHE A 230 35.02 -1.00 -21.30
CA PHE A 230 33.65 -1.49 -21.47
C PHE A 230 33.16 -2.28 -20.26
N ILE A 231 33.97 -3.19 -19.72
CA ILE A 231 33.62 -3.99 -18.55
C ILE A 231 33.40 -3.08 -17.33
N VAL A 232 34.34 -2.17 -17.07
CA VAL A 232 34.27 -1.23 -15.94
C VAL A 232 33.03 -0.33 -16.08
N ALA A 233 32.79 0.24 -17.26
CA ALA A 233 31.59 1.04 -17.53
C ALA A 233 30.31 0.25 -17.27
N LYS A 234 30.22 -1.01 -17.75
CA LYS A 234 29.05 -1.86 -17.49
C LYS A 234 28.86 -2.20 -16.02
N VAL A 235 29.93 -2.43 -15.27
CA VAL A 235 29.84 -2.64 -13.81
C VAL A 235 29.29 -1.40 -13.11
N PHE A 236 29.81 -0.21 -13.43
CA PHE A 236 29.31 1.05 -12.85
C PHE A 236 27.87 1.35 -13.27
N GLU A 237 27.51 1.11 -14.54
CA GLU A 237 26.14 1.24 -15.05
C GLU A 237 25.18 0.37 -14.23
N CYS A 238 25.46 -0.93 -14.12
CA CYS A 238 24.60 -1.87 -13.40
C CYS A 238 24.50 -1.56 -11.90
N LEU A 239 25.64 -1.31 -11.23
CA LEU A 239 25.64 -1.02 -9.80
C LEU A 239 24.90 0.30 -9.51
N SER A 240 25.19 1.35 -10.26
CA SER A 240 24.56 2.65 -10.05
C SER A 240 23.07 2.60 -10.33
N GLN A 241 22.62 1.88 -11.37
CA GLN A 241 21.19 1.70 -11.64
C GLN A 241 20.46 1.03 -10.48
N ARG A 242 21.01 -0.06 -9.94
CA ARG A 242 20.37 -0.82 -8.85
C ARG A 242 20.32 -0.02 -7.55
N HIS A 243 21.41 0.65 -7.19
CA HIS A 243 21.47 1.51 -6.01
C HIS A 243 20.61 2.75 -6.14
N TRP A 244 20.56 3.35 -7.34
CA TRP A 244 19.65 4.44 -7.65
C TRP A 244 18.20 4.01 -7.40
N PHE A 245 17.74 2.91 -8.01
CA PHE A 245 16.36 2.45 -7.87
C PHE A 245 15.98 2.11 -6.43
N PHE A 246 16.84 1.37 -5.73
CA PHE A 246 16.59 1.00 -4.33
C PHE A 246 16.46 2.21 -3.41
N ARG A 247 17.40 3.16 -3.49
CA ARG A 247 17.39 4.37 -2.64
C ARG A 247 16.25 5.32 -2.99
N LEU A 248 15.85 5.37 -4.26
CA LEU A 248 14.73 6.18 -4.73
C LEU A 248 13.40 5.66 -4.16
N GLN A 249 13.19 4.33 -4.20
CA GLN A 249 12.03 3.71 -3.55
C GLN A 249 12.01 3.95 -2.03
N GLN A 250 13.17 3.83 -1.36
CA GLN A 250 13.28 4.12 0.07
C GLN A 250 12.86 5.56 0.39
N ALA A 251 13.34 6.54 -0.39
CA ALA A 251 12.95 7.95 -0.25
C ALA A 251 11.44 8.16 -0.48
N GLY A 252 10.85 7.51 -1.49
CA GLY A 252 9.42 7.56 -1.78
C GLY A 252 8.56 6.97 -0.66
N ILE A 253 8.93 5.81 -0.12
CA ILE A 253 8.22 5.15 0.98
C ILE A 253 8.28 6.01 2.25
N ARG A 254 9.43 6.63 2.54
CA ARG A 254 9.55 7.58 3.66
C ARG A 254 8.63 8.78 3.47
N ALA A 255 8.66 9.42 2.30
CA ALA A 255 7.78 10.56 2.00
C ALA A 255 6.30 10.20 2.18
N ARG A 256 5.87 9.05 1.64
CA ARG A 256 4.52 8.51 1.82
C ARG A 256 4.18 8.29 3.29
N SER A 257 5.04 7.59 4.04
CA SER A 257 4.79 7.24 5.45
C SER A 257 4.69 8.47 6.35
N ALA A 258 5.54 9.49 6.11
CA ALA A 258 5.47 10.77 6.81
C ALA A 258 4.14 11.50 6.56
N LEU A 259 3.71 11.56 5.29
CA LEU A 259 2.44 12.19 4.92
C LEU A 259 1.23 11.46 5.51
N VAL A 260 1.18 10.13 5.38
CA VAL A 260 0.10 9.31 5.97
C VAL A 260 0.02 9.54 7.48
N SER A 261 1.15 9.58 8.17
CA SER A 261 1.19 9.75 9.63
C SER A 261 0.70 11.14 10.06
N VAL A 262 1.09 12.21 9.36
CA VAL A 262 0.61 13.57 9.68
C VAL A 262 -0.86 13.74 9.33
N VAL A 263 -1.32 13.19 8.21
CA VAL A 263 -2.75 13.21 7.83
C VAL A 263 -3.59 12.43 8.84
N TYR A 264 -3.10 11.27 9.31
CA TYR A 264 -3.78 10.48 10.33
C TYR A 264 -3.90 11.25 11.66
N GLN A 265 -2.80 11.83 12.15
CA GLN A 265 -2.82 12.62 13.39
C GLN A 265 -3.72 13.87 13.26
N LYS A 266 -3.68 14.55 12.11
CA LYS A 266 -4.60 15.65 11.82
C LYS A 266 -6.05 15.19 11.82
N GLY A 267 -6.34 14.03 11.22
CA GLY A 267 -7.68 13.43 11.17
C GLY A 267 -8.27 13.18 12.56
N LEU A 268 -7.43 12.85 13.55
CA LEU A 268 -7.85 12.68 14.95
C LEU A 268 -8.12 14.01 15.67
N SER A 269 -7.60 15.14 15.18
CA SER A 269 -7.77 16.45 15.80
C SER A 269 -8.75 17.37 15.08
N LEU A 270 -9.38 16.94 13.97
CA LEU A 270 -10.31 17.79 13.21
C LEU A 270 -11.54 18.19 14.03
N SER A 271 -11.99 19.44 13.85
CA SER A 271 -13.26 19.92 14.42
C SER A 271 -14.47 19.19 13.81
N SER A 272 -15.61 19.19 14.51
CA SER A 272 -16.87 18.61 14.03
C SER A 272 -17.31 19.17 12.67
N SER A 273 -17.18 20.49 12.49
CA SER A 273 -17.50 21.19 11.24
C SER A 273 -16.57 20.74 10.10
N SER A 274 -15.25 20.71 10.35
CA SER A 274 -14.27 20.20 9.39
C SER A 274 -14.52 18.74 9.01
N ARG A 275 -14.90 17.89 9.96
CA ARG A 275 -15.26 16.47 9.73
C ARG A 275 -16.55 16.28 8.91
N GLN A 276 -17.48 17.23 8.93
CA GLN A 276 -18.64 17.20 8.05
C GLN A 276 -18.28 17.62 6.62
N SER A 277 -17.39 18.60 6.49
CA SER A 277 -16.89 19.08 5.20
C SER A 277 -15.95 18.09 4.50
N CYS A 278 -15.21 17.29 5.27
CA CYS A 278 -14.31 16.26 4.76
C CYS A 278 -14.79 14.88 5.22
N THR A 279 -15.36 14.12 4.30
CA THR A 279 -15.89 12.79 4.61
C THR A 279 -14.77 11.80 4.95
N SER A 280 -15.09 10.74 5.70
CA SER A 280 -14.15 9.65 5.98
C SER A 280 -13.62 9.00 4.69
N GLY A 281 -14.43 8.94 3.64
CA GLY A 281 -14.00 8.46 2.32
C GLY A 281 -12.96 9.36 1.65
N GLU A 282 -13.10 10.69 1.78
CA GLU A 282 -12.10 11.64 1.27
C GLU A 282 -10.79 11.55 2.03
N MET A 283 -10.81 11.43 3.35
CA MET A 283 -9.60 11.21 4.15
C MET A 283 -8.90 9.90 3.77
N ILE A 284 -9.65 8.80 3.59
CA ILE A 284 -9.08 7.53 3.10
C ILE A 284 -8.44 7.74 1.74
N ASN A 285 -9.08 8.48 0.82
CA ASN A 285 -8.53 8.77 -0.49
C ASN A 285 -7.24 9.63 -0.43
N ILE A 286 -7.18 10.60 0.49
CA ILE A 286 -5.95 11.39 0.73
C ILE A 286 -4.81 10.47 1.17
N ILE A 287 -5.08 9.52 2.07
CA ILE A 287 -4.09 8.56 2.59
C ILE A 287 -3.69 7.52 1.53
N SER A 288 -4.66 6.92 0.84
CA SER A 288 -4.42 5.76 -0.03
C SER A 288 -4.02 6.15 -1.46
N VAL A 289 -4.42 7.33 -1.94
CA VAL A 289 -4.14 7.78 -3.31
C VAL A 289 -3.20 8.97 -3.32
N ASP A 290 -3.51 10.05 -2.61
CA ASP A 290 -2.72 11.29 -2.72
C ASP A 290 -1.32 11.14 -2.09
N ALA A 291 -1.21 10.58 -0.89
CA ALA A 291 0.09 10.30 -0.27
C ALA A 291 0.89 9.22 -1.02
N ASP A 292 0.20 8.24 -1.61
CA ASP A 292 0.83 7.19 -2.41
C ASP A 292 1.43 7.74 -3.71
N ARG A 293 0.71 8.63 -4.41
CA ARG A 293 1.23 9.36 -5.58
C ARG A 293 2.49 10.14 -5.29
N VAL A 294 2.56 10.82 -4.13
CA VAL A 294 3.79 11.52 -3.71
C VAL A 294 4.94 10.54 -3.50
N GLY A 295 4.67 9.36 -2.95
CA GLY A 295 5.67 8.28 -2.86
C GLY A 295 6.13 7.78 -4.22
N ILE A 296 5.20 7.50 -5.14
CA ILE A 296 5.49 7.03 -6.50
C ILE A 296 6.29 8.06 -7.31
N PHE A 297 6.05 9.37 -7.09
CA PHE A 297 6.81 10.44 -7.75
C PHE A 297 8.32 10.34 -7.56
N SER A 298 8.79 9.67 -6.49
CA SER A 298 10.22 9.39 -6.30
C SER A 298 10.86 8.81 -7.55
N TRP A 299 10.20 7.88 -8.26
CA TRP A 299 10.69 7.28 -9.51
C TRP A 299 11.02 8.28 -10.62
N TYR A 300 10.28 9.39 -10.67
CA TYR A 300 10.34 10.39 -11.75
C TYR A 300 11.12 11.64 -11.36
N MET A 301 11.58 11.74 -10.10
CA MET A 301 12.13 12.96 -9.52
C MET A 301 13.37 13.47 -10.27
N HIS A 302 14.19 12.57 -10.84
CA HIS A 302 15.42 12.96 -11.53
C HIS A 302 15.27 13.18 -13.04
N ASP A 303 14.19 12.68 -13.65
CA ASP A 303 13.96 12.80 -15.10
C ASP A 303 14.06 14.23 -15.65
N PRO A 304 13.54 15.29 -14.98
CA PRO A 304 13.50 16.64 -15.56
C PRO A 304 14.88 17.22 -15.89
N TRP A 305 15.91 16.90 -15.11
CA TRP A 305 17.27 17.36 -15.36
C TRP A 305 18.11 16.31 -16.10
N LEU A 306 17.75 15.02 -15.99
CA LEU A 306 18.40 13.94 -16.73
C LEU A 306 18.09 13.98 -18.22
N VAL A 307 16.84 14.28 -18.62
CA VAL A 307 16.46 14.29 -20.04
C VAL A 307 17.30 15.30 -20.85
N PRO A 308 17.46 16.57 -20.45
CA PRO A 308 18.36 17.51 -21.13
C PRO A 308 19.82 17.03 -21.16
N LEU A 309 20.30 16.42 -20.06
CA LEU A 309 21.66 15.89 -19.97
C LEU A 309 21.89 14.75 -20.97
N GLN A 310 20.95 13.79 -21.05
CA GLN A 310 21.02 12.64 -21.97
C GLN A 310 20.93 13.08 -23.43
N VAL A 311 20.02 14.01 -23.76
CA VAL A 311 19.94 14.61 -25.10
C VAL A 311 21.25 15.32 -25.45
N GLY A 312 21.82 16.09 -24.51
CA GLY A 312 23.11 16.77 -24.70
C GLY A 312 24.27 15.80 -24.95
N LEU A 313 24.38 14.72 -24.16
CA LEU A 313 25.40 13.68 -24.34
C LEU A 313 25.23 12.92 -25.66
N ALA A 314 23.99 12.59 -26.03
CA ALA A 314 23.70 11.93 -27.30
C ALA A 314 24.08 12.81 -28.50
N LEU A 315 23.73 14.10 -28.46
CA LEU A 315 24.10 15.06 -29.51
C LEU A 315 25.60 15.26 -29.60
N PHE A 316 26.29 15.32 -28.46
CA PHE A 316 27.75 15.39 -28.42
C PHE A 316 28.38 14.19 -29.13
N ILE A 317 27.94 12.96 -28.82
CA ILE A 317 28.45 11.75 -29.46
C ILE A 317 28.13 11.76 -30.95
N LEU A 318 26.88 12.02 -31.33
CA LEU A 318 26.47 12.05 -32.75
C LEU A 318 27.23 13.11 -33.55
N TYR A 319 27.48 14.28 -32.97
CA TYR A 319 28.29 15.32 -33.63
C TYR A 319 29.75 14.88 -33.76
N SER A 320 30.31 14.22 -32.74
CA SER A 320 31.68 13.70 -32.80
C SER A 320 31.87 12.60 -33.87
N THR A 321 30.85 11.78 -34.12
CA THR A 321 30.91 10.66 -35.08
C THR A 321 30.46 11.03 -36.49
N LEU A 322 29.44 11.89 -36.62
CA LEU A 322 28.75 12.19 -37.88
C LEU A 322 28.80 13.68 -38.29
N GLY A 323 29.48 14.54 -37.53
CA GLY A 323 29.60 15.96 -37.83
C GLY A 323 28.26 16.68 -37.93
N VAL A 324 28.10 17.54 -38.94
CA VAL A 324 26.90 18.39 -39.14
C VAL A 324 25.62 17.57 -39.40
N ALA A 325 25.74 16.31 -39.85
CA ALA A 325 24.59 15.43 -40.05
C ALA A 325 23.86 15.07 -38.73
N SER A 326 24.47 15.30 -37.57
CA SER A 326 23.78 15.15 -36.28
C SER A 326 22.59 16.10 -36.11
N LEU A 327 22.55 17.23 -36.84
CA LEU A 327 21.38 18.12 -36.89
C LEU A 327 20.18 17.47 -37.58
N ALA A 328 20.41 16.63 -38.60
CA ALA A 328 19.35 15.85 -39.22
C ALA A 328 18.79 14.80 -38.25
N ALA A 329 19.67 14.17 -37.44
CA ALA A 329 19.26 13.27 -36.38
C ALA A 329 18.39 13.96 -35.32
N LEU A 330 18.80 15.17 -34.89
CA LEU A 330 18.03 15.99 -33.95
C LEU A 330 16.66 16.35 -34.53
N GLY A 331 16.63 16.82 -35.78
CA GLY A 331 15.38 17.16 -36.48
C GLY A 331 14.44 15.96 -36.61
N ALA A 332 14.96 14.79 -37.02
CA ALA A 332 14.19 13.56 -37.11
C ALA A 332 13.67 13.09 -35.74
N THR A 333 14.49 13.23 -34.70
CA THR A 333 14.11 12.90 -33.31
C THR A 333 12.98 13.79 -32.81
N ILE A 334 13.05 15.11 -33.07
CA ILE A 334 11.98 16.06 -32.75
C ILE A 334 10.72 15.73 -33.55
N ALA A 335 10.84 15.38 -34.83
CA ALA A 335 9.69 15.01 -35.66
C ALA A 335 8.98 13.75 -35.13
N VAL A 336 9.74 12.72 -34.73
CA VAL A 336 9.19 11.52 -34.08
C VAL A 336 8.54 11.87 -32.74
N MET A 337 9.17 12.73 -31.92
CA MET A 337 8.60 13.18 -30.66
C MET A 337 7.25 13.87 -30.87
N LEU A 338 7.15 14.79 -31.85
CA LEU A 338 5.90 15.47 -32.19
C LEU A 338 4.84 14.51 -32.73
N ALA A 339 5.24 13.52 -33.53
CA ALA A 339 4.33 12.49 -34.05
C ALA A 339 3.74 11.59 -32.95
N ASN A 340 4.44 11.42 -31.82
CA ASN A 340 3.95 10.65 -30.67
C ASN A 340 2.95 11.41 -29.78
N VAL A 341 2.91 12.74 -29.85
CA VAL A 341 2.02 13.55 -28.99
C VAL A 341 0.53 13.22 -29.17
N PRO A 342 -0.04 13.11 -30.40
CA PRO A 342 -1.45 12.84 -30.57
C PRO A 342 -1.90 11.44 -30.07
N PRO A 343 -1.23 10.32 -30.42
CA PRO A 343 -1.54 9.01 -29.85
C PRO A 343 -1.49 9.02 -28.32
N MET A 344 -0.50 9.69 -27.74
CA MET A 344 -0.34 9.74 -26.28
C MET A 344 -1.44 10.54 -25.58
N LYS A 345 -1.83 11.70 -26.11
CA LYS A 345 -2.98 12.47 -25.61
C LYS A 345 -4.30 11.71 -25.74
N MET A 346 -4.48 10.98 -26.85
CA MET A 346 -5.64 10.11 -27.03
C MET A 346 -5.65 8.96 -26.04
N GLN A 347 -4.49 8.35 -25.78
CA GLN A 347 -4.30 7.29 -24.81
C GLN A 347 -4.66 7.76 -23.39
N GLU A 348 -4.16 8.92 -22.95
CA GLU A 348 -4.49 9.51 -21.66
C GLU A 348 -6.00 9.75 -21.52
N LYS A 349 -6.63 10.35 -22.54
CA LYS A 349 -8.09 10.59 -22.56
C LYS A 349 -8.90 9.29 -22.50
N PHE A 350 -8.49 8.25 -23.22
CA PHE A 350 -9.17 6.96 -23.18
C PHE A 350 -8.93 6.21 -21.88
N GLN A 351 -7.74 6.33 -21.29
CA GLN A 351 -7.45 5.81 -19.97
C GLN A 351 -8.32 6.48 -18.90
N GLN A 352 -8.49 7.80 -18.95
CA GLN A 352 -9.38 8.51 -18.03
C GLN A 352 -10.82 8.00 -18.14
N LYS A 353 -11.37 7.93 -19.36
CA LYS A 353 -12.73 7.38 -19.57
C LYS A 353 -12.88 5.92 -19.16
N LEU A 354 -11.84 5.12 -19.37
CA LEU A 354 -11.79 3.73 -18.92
C LEU A 354 -11.86 3.66 -17.38
N MET A 355 -11.09 4.51 -16.68
CA MET A 355 -11.12 4.60 -15.23
C MET A 355 -12.49 5.07 -14.72
N ASP A 356 -13.09 6.10 -15.32
CA ASP A 356 -14.43 6.58 -14.94
C ASP A 356 -15.49 5.46 -15.05
N CYS A 357 -15.49 4.70 -16.16
CA CYS A 357 -16.40 3.57 -16.34
C CYS A 357 -16.13 2.43 -15.34
N LYS A 358 -14.84 2.16 -15.06
CA LYS A 358 -14.41 1.16 -14.10
C LYS A 358 -14.86 1.52 -12.69
N ASP A 359 -14.77 2.79 -12.29
CA ASP A 359 -15.21 3.27 -10.98
C ASP A 359 -16.73 3.18 -10.81
N VAL A 360 -17.50 3.56 -11.83
CA VAL A 360 -18.96 3.40 -11.82
C VAL A 360 -19.34 1.92 -11.66
N ARG A 361 -18.70 1.02 -12.41
CA ARG A 361 -18.94 -0.43 -12.28
C ARG A 361 -18.54 -0.95 -10.90
N MET A 362 -17.37 -0.55 -10.39
CA MET A 362 -16.87 -1.01 -9.09
C MET A 362 -17.78 -0.53 -7.95
N LYS A 363 -18.22 0.73 -8.00
CA LYS A 363 -19.20 1.29 -7.05
C LYS A 363 -20.51 0.52 -7.08
N ALA A 364 -21.08 0.29 -8.26
CA ALA A 364 -22.31 -0.48 -8.41
C ALA A 364 -22.14 -1.92 -7.89
N THR A 365 -21.00 -2.56 -8.18
CA THR A 365 -20.70 -3.93 -7.70
C THR A 365 -20.63 -3.97 -6.18
N SER A 366 -19.92 -3.02 -5.55
CA SER A 366 -19.79 -2.92 -4.10
C SER A 366 -21.13 -2.67 -3.41
N GLU A 367 -21.95 -1.78 -3.96
CA GLU A 367 -23.28 -1.45 -3.41
C GLU A 367 -24.26 -2.65 -3.50
N ILE A 368 -24.19 -3.43 -4.58
CA ILE A 368 -24.94 -4.67 -4.75
C ILE A 368 -24.49 -5.73 -3.73
N LEU A 369 -23.17 -5.91 -3.55
CA LEU A 369 -22.63 -6.87 -2.58
C LEU A 369 -22.99 -6.50 -1.14
N ARG A 370 -22.90 -5.22 -0.77
CA ARG A 370 -23.29 -4.73 0.57
C ARG A 370 -24.76 -5.02 0.89
N ASN A 371 -25.62 -4.96 -0.11
CA ASN A 371 -27.06 -5.17 0.03
C ASN A 371 -27.52 -6.58 -0.40
N MET A 372 -26.59 -7.53 -0.56
CA MET A 372 -26.86 -8.86 -1.13
C MET A 372 -28.01 -9.59 -0.43
N ARG A 373 -28.13 -9.47 0.89
CA ARG A 373 -29.23 -10.07 1.67
C ARG A 373 -30.60 -9.58 1.19
N ILE A 374 -30.76 -8.27 1.01
CA ILE A 374 -32.02 -7.66 0.56
C ILE A 374 -32.30 -8.10 -0.88
N LEU A 375 -31.30 -8.09 -1.76
CA LEU A 375 -31.45 -8.49 -3.15
C LEU A 375 -31.87 -9.96 -3.28
N LYS A 376 -31.31 -10.86 -2.46
CA LYS A 376 -31.70 -12.27 -2.41
C LYS A 376 -33.12 -12.46 -1.88
N LEU A 377 -33.49 -11.77 -0.81
CA LEU A 377 -34.86 -11.81 -0.26
C LEU A 377 -35.92 -11.38 -1.30
N GLN A 378 -35.57 -10.46 -2.20
CA GLN A 378 -36.45 -9.95 -3.26
C GLN A 378 -36.31 -10.71 -4.60
N GLY A 379 -35.37 -11.65 -4.73
CA GLY A 379 -35.11 -12.37 -5.98
C GLY A 379 -34.59 -11.48 -7.13
N TRP A 380 -33.90 -10.37 -6.83
CA TRP A 380 -33.46 -9.38 -7.84
C TRP A 380 -32.04 -9.59 -8.38
N GLU A 381 -31.35 -10.64 -7.96
CA GLU A 381 -29.94 -10.92 -8.29
C GLU A 381 -29.64 -10.88 -9.80
N MET A 382 -30.45 -11.55 -10.63
CA MET A 382 -30.23 -11.59 -12.09
C MET A 382 -30.42 -10.22 -12.75
N LYS A 383 -31.33 -9.39 -12.23
CA LYS A 383 -31.57 -8.04 -12.76
C LYS A 383 -30.39 -7.11 -12.49
N PHE A 384 -29.83 -7.17 -11.28
CA PHE A 384 -28.64 -6.40 -10.93
C PHE A 384 -27.37 -6.95 -11.60
N LEU A 385 -27.27 -8.26 -11.82
CA LEU A 385 -26.19 -8.86 -12.61
C LEU A 385 -26.18 -8.35 -14.06
N SER A 386 -27.36 -8.28 -14.71
CA SER A 386 -27.48 -7.69 -16.06
C SER A 386 -26.96 -6.25 -16.08
N LYS A 387 -27.33 -5.43 -15.08
CA LYS A 387 -26.87 -4.04 -14.96
C LYS A 387 -25.34 -3.95 -14.85
N ILE A 388 -24.69 -4.86 -14.12
CA ILE A 388 -23.22 -4.92 -14.05
C ILE A 388 -22.62 -5.28 -15.41
N ASN A 389 -23.22 -6.23 -16.13
CA ASN A 389 -22.75 -6.61 -17.47
C ASN A 389 -22.85 -5.46 -18.48
N ASP A 390 -23.91 -4.65 -18.43
CA ASP A 390 -24.06 -3.47 -19.30
C ASP A 390 -22.98 -2.40 -19.01
N LEU A 391 -22.61 -2.21 -17.75
CA LEU A 391 -21.47 -1.37 -17.38
C LEU A 391 -20.16 -1.96 -17.88
N ARG A 392 -20.00 -3.29 -17.82
CA ARG A 392 -18.81 -4.00 -18.29
C ARG A 392 -18.64 -3.91 -19.81
N THR A 393 -19.71 -3.99 -20.60
CA THR A 393 -19.62 -3.82 -22.06
C THR A 393 -19.13 -2.41 -22.43
N THR A 394 -19.64 -1.39 -21.73
CA THR A 394 -19.18 0.00 -21.89
C THR A 394 -17.70 0.15 -21.51
N GLU A 395 -17.27 -0.41 -20.38
CA GLU A 395 -15.87 -0.44 -19.94
C GLU A 395 -14.97 -1.12 -21.00
N THR A 396 -15.38 -2.28 -21.52
CA THR A 396 -14.60 -3.01 -22.53
C THR A 396 -14.48 -2.26 -23.85
N SER A 397 -15.48 -1.45 -24.23
CA SER A 397 -15.42 -0.60 -25.42
C SER A 397 -14.34 0.47 -25.30
N TRP A 398 -14.22 1.10 -24.14
CA TRP A 398 -13.14 2.05 -23.86
C TRP A 398 -11.78 1.36 -23.74
N LEU A 399 -11.72 0.18 -23.12
CA LEU A 399 -10.50 -0.63 -23.06
C LEU A 399 -9.96 -0.96 -24.46
N LYS A 400 -10.83 -1.34 -25.40
CA LYS A 400 -10.44 -1.58 -26.80
C LYS A 400 -9.81 -0.34 -27.43
N LYS A 401 -10.44 0.83 -27.30
CA LYS A 401 -9.91 2.09 -27.84
C LYS A 401 -8.54 2.43 -27.24
N TYR A 402 -8.38 2.27 -25.91
CA TYR A 402 -7.11 2.44 -25.23
C TYR A 402 -6.03 1.51 -25.77
N LEU A 403 -6.32 0.19 -25.87
CA LEU A 403 -5.35 -0.81 -26.35
C LEU A 403 -4.94 -0.57 -27.82
N TYR A 404 -5.87 -0.20 -28.70
CA TYR A 404 -5.54 0.12 -30.09
C TYR A 404 -4.64 1.35 -30.19
N THR A 405 -4.92 2.41 -29.42
CA THR A 405 -4.06 3.60 -29.39
C THR A 405 -2.69 3.29 -28.78
N TRP A 406 -2.62 2.47 -27.72
CA TRP A 406 -1.35 2.03 -27.13
C TRP A 406 -0.52 1.19 -28.11
N THR A 407 -1.17 0.32 -28.89
CA THR A 407 -0.51 -0.46 -29.95
C THR A 407 0.07 0.48 -31.02
N ALA A 408 -0.67 1.50 -31.43
CA ALA A 408 -0.18 2.51 -32.37
C ALA A 408 1.02 3.29 -31.81
N ALA A 409 0.97 3.72 -30.55
CA ALA A 409 2.10 4.40 -29.89
C ALA A 409 3.33 3.50 -29.80
N THR A 410 3.14 2.22 -29.46
CA THR A 410 4.21 1.21 -29.37
C THR A 410 4.82 0.92 -30.74
N PHE A 411 4.03 0.93 -31.81
CA PHE A 411 4.54 0.80 -33.18
C PHE A 411 5.46 1.98 -33.55
N VAL A 412 5.04 3.22 -33.25
CA VAL A 412 5.88 4.40 -33.48
C VAL A 412 7.15 4.34 -32.63
N PHE A 413 7.07 3.84 -31.38
CA PHE A 413 8.23 3.54 -30.54
C PHE A 413 9.24 2.64 -31.26
N TRP A 414 8.87 1.40 -31.57
CA TRP A 414 9.84 0.47 -32.17
C TRP A 414 10.33 0.90 -33.56
N GLY A 415 9.55 1.70 -34.30
CA GLY A 415 9.95 2.25 -35.60
C GLY A 415 10.86 3.49 -35.55
N ALA A 416 10.90 4.20 -34.41
CA ALA A 416 11.60 5.47 -34.28
C ALA A 416 13.11 5.43 -34.59
N PRO A 417 13.91 4.48 -34.04
CA PRO A 417 15.35 4.46 -34.31
C PRO A 417 15.67 4.24 -35.78
N THR A 418 14.87 3.42 -36.47
CA THR A 418 15.04 3.17 -37.91
C THR A 418 14.77 4.44 -38.72
N PHE A 419 13.70 5.17 -38.40
CA PHE A 419 13.40 6.44 -39.08
C PHE A 419 14.50 7.49 -38.86
N VAL A 420 14.96 7.65 -37.62
CA VAL A 420 16.06 8.57 -37.29
C VAL A 420 17.35 8.17 -38.00
N ALA A 421 17.66 6.86 -38.05
CA ALA A 421 18.82 6.35 -38.77
C ALA A 421 18.76 6.64 -40.27
N VAL A 422 17.62 6.40 -40.94
CA VAL A 422 17.44 6.68 -42.37
C VAL A 422 17.63 8.17 -42.68
N ALA A 423 17.02 9.05 -41.88
CA ALA A 423 17.17 10.50 -42.05
C ALA A 423 18.63 10.96 -41.85
N THR A 424 19.29 10.42 -40.82
CA THR A 424 20.66 10.80 -40.47
C THR A 424 21.68 10.30 -41.49
N PHE A 425 21.63 9.03 -41.86
CA PHE A 425 22.56 8.45 -42.83
C PHE A 425 22.29 8.96 -44.25
N GLY A 426 21.03 9.22 -44.62
CA GLY A 426 20.69 9.91 -45.85
C GLY A 426 21.32 11.32 -45.92
N ALA A 427 21.27 12.08 -44.82
CA ALA A 427 21.96 13.37 -44.75
C ALA A 427 23.49 13.23 -44.82
N CYS A 428 24.08 12.19 -44.22
CA CYS A 428 25.50 11.91 -44.34
C CYS A 428 25.91 11.65 -45.80
N MET A 429 25.12 10.87 -46.55
CA MET A 429 25.36 10.61 -47.97
C MET A 429 25.28 11.88 -48.81
N LEU A 430 24.30 12.76 -48.55
CA LEU A 430 24.16 14.04 -49.25
C LEU A 430 25.29 15.03 -48.94
N LEU A 431 25.82 14.99 -47.71
CA LEU A 431 26.93 15.85 -47.26
C LEU A 431 28.31 15.26 -47.55
N GLY A 432 28.39 14.07 -48.15
CA GLY A 432 29.65 13.39 -48.47
C GLY A 432 30.45 12.93 -47.24
N ILE A 433 29.77 12.66 -46.11
CA ILE A 433 30.41 12.20 -44.87
C ILE A 433 30.62 10.68 -44.96
N PRO A 434 31.85 10.16 -44.80
CA PRO A 434 32.12 8.73 -44.92
C PRO A 434 31.47 7.95 -43.77
N LEU A 435 30.64 6.97 -44.15
CA LEU A 435 29.88 6.11 -43.25
C LEU A 435 30.62 4.79 -43.01
N ASP A 436 31.53 4.80 -42.04
CA ASP A 436 32.22 3.59 -41.58
C ASP A 436 31.32 2.74 -40.69
N SER A 437 31.55 1.42 -40.66
CA SER A 437 30.78 0.47 -39.84
C SER A 437 30.78 0.85 -38.36
N GLY A 438 31.90 1.35 -37.82
CA GLY A 438 32.01 1.83 -36.44
C GLY A 438 31.14 3.06 -36.14
N LYS A 439 31.15 4.06 -37.02
CA LYS A 439 30.30 5.27 -36.92
C LYS A 439 28.82 4.94 -37.00
N VAL A 440 28.42 4.03 -37.90
CA VAL A 440 27.03 3.59 -38.05
C VAL A 440 26.56 2.86 -36.79
N LEU A 441 27.35 1.93 -36.26
CA LEU A 441 27.01 1.18 -35.03
C LEU A 441 26.95 2.09 -33.80
N SER A 442 27.88 3.05 -33.68
CA SER A 442 27.89 4.06 -32.61
C SER A 442 26.63 4.95 -32.66
N ALA A 443 26.25 5.42 -33.84
CA ALA A 443 25.06 6.24 -34.04
C ALA A 443 23.77 5.46 -33.72
N LEU A 444 23.64 4.22 -34.22
CA LEU A 444 22.50 3.34 -33.92
C LEU A 444 22.37 3.04 -32.42
N ALA A 445 23.49 2.78 -31.73
CA ALA A 445 23.50 2.58 -30.28
C ALA A 445 23.05 3.86 -29.54
N THR A 446 23.52 5.02 -29.99
CA THR A 446 23.15 6.33 -29.42
C THR A 446 21.65 6.61 -29.59
N PHE A 447 21.06 6.31 -30.76
CA PHE A 447 19.62 6.48 -30.99
C PHE A 447 18.78 5.60 -30.07
N ARG A 448 19.19 4.35 -29.84
CA ARG A 448 18.47 3.43 -28.94
C ARG A 448 18.50 3.89 -27.49
N VAL A 449 19.64 4.39 -27.01
CA VAL A 449 19.75 4.93 -25.64
C VAL A 449 18.94 6.22 -25.48
N LEU A 450 18.96 7.10 -26.48
CA LEU A 450 18.22 8.37 -26.46
C LEU A 450 16.69 8.19 -26.50
N GLN A 451 16.22 7.04 -26.98
CA GLN A 451 14.81 6.77 -27.16
C GLN A 451 14.03 6.74 -25.83
N GLU A 452 14.47 5.95 -24.86
CA GLU A 452 13.73 5.74 -23.60
C GLU A 452 13.40 7.06 -22.85
N PRO A 453 14.35 7.99 -22.66
CA PRO A 453 14.08 9.28 -22.03
C PRO A 453 13.03 10.15 -22.75
N ILE A 454 13.05 10.15 -24.09
CA ILE A 454 12.13 10.96 -24.90
C ILE A 454 10.70 10.44 -24.76
N TYR A 455 10.54 9.12 -24.71
CA TYR A 455 9.23 8.49 -24.60
C TYR A 455 8.64 8.54 -23.19
N ASN A 456 9.48 8.53 -22.15
CA ASN A 456 9.01 8.62 -20.76
C ASN A 456 8.65 10.06 -20.35
N LEU A 457 9.12 11.09 -21.08
CA LEU A 457 8.92 12.50 -20.71
C LEU A 457 7.45 12.90 -20.47
N PRO A 458 6.45 12.48 -21.27
CA PRO A 458 5.07 12.84 -21.02
C PRO A 458 4.50 12.20 -19.74
N ASP A 459 4.91 10.97 -19.42
CA ASP A 459 4.56 10.31 -18.15
C ASP A 459 5.17 11.07 -16.97
N THR A 460 6.44 11.49 -17.07
CA THR A 460 7.09 12.36 -16.07
C THR A 460 6.29 13.66 -15.86
N ILE A 461 5.87 14.33 -16.93
CA ILE A 461 5.08 15.58 -16.86
C ILE A 461 3.72 15.31 -16.21
N SER A 462 3.03 14.25 -16.61
CA SER A 462 1.74 13.87 -16.02
C SER A 462 1.88 13.57 -14.53
N MET A 463 2.89 12.80 -14.13
CA MET A 463 3.18 12.48 -12.73
C MET A 463 3.54 13.72 -11.91
N MET A 464 4.29 14.67 -12.46
CA MET A 464 4.55 15.96 -11.80
C MET A 464 3.26 16.75 -11.53
N ILE A 465 2.39 16.87 -12.53
CA ILE A 465 1.12 17.58 -12.40
C ILE A 465 0.22 16.90 -11.37
N GLN A 466 0.07 15.57 -11.45
CA GLN A 466 -0.75 14.79 -10.51
C GLN A 466 -0.22 14.90 -9.07
N THR A 467 1.09 14.80 -8.89
CA THR A 467 1.73 14.92 -7.57
C THR A 467 1.51 16.30 -6.97
N LYS A 468 1.60 17.36 -7.78
CA LYS A 468 1.27 18.71 -7.34
C LYS A 468 -0.17 18.80 -6.84
N VAL A 469 -1.14 18.29 -7.61
CA VAL A 469 -2.56 18.31 -7.22
C VAL A 469 -2.78 17.53 -5.91
N SER A 470 -2.14 16.37 -5.75
CA SER A 470 -2.20 15.58 -4.52
C SER A 470 -1.59 16.33 -3.32
N LEU A 471 -0.46 17.01 -3.50
CA LEU A 471 0.14 17.86 -2.47
C LEU A 471 -0.74 19.07 -2.11
N ASP A 472 -1.43 19.67 -3.09
CA ASP A 472 -2.38 20.77 -2.85
C ASP A 472 -3.56 20.29 -1.99
N ARG A 473 -4.11 19.09 -2.28
CA ARG A 473 -5.19 18.49 -1.48
C ARG A 473 -4.75 18.17 -0.06
N ILE A 474 -3.58 17.54 0.10
CA ILE A 474 -3.01 17.26 1.43
C ILE A 474 -2.80 18.57 2.20
N ALA A 475 -2.19 19.58 1.58
CA ALA A 475 -1.97 20.87 2.22
C ALA A 475 -3.30 21.54 2.64
N SER A 476 -4.34 21.43 1.81
CA SER A 476 -5.67 21.96 2.11
C SER A 476 -6.32 21.24 3.30
N PHE A 477 -6.19 19.91 3.36
CA PHE A 477 -6.64 19.10 4.49
C PHE A 477 -5.91 19.45 5.79
N LEU A 478 -4.59 19.65 5.75
CA LEU A 478 -3.80 20.06 6.92
C LEU A 478 -4.16 21.46 7.44
N CYS A 479 -4.73 22.32 6.60
CA CYS A 479 -5.23 23.64 6.97
C CYS A 479 -6.64 23.63 7.58
N LEU A 480 -7.35 22.50 7.58
CA LEU A 480 -8.67 22.39 8.22
C LEU A 480 -8.59 22.72 9.71
N GLU A 481 -9.70 23.20 10.26
CA GLU A 481 -9.79 23.60 11.65
C GLU A 481 -9.70 22.39 12.58
N GLU A 482 -8.93 22.52 13.66
CA GLU A 482 -8.79 21.50 14.69
C GLU A 482 -9.74 21.81 15.85
N SER A 483 -10.16 20.76 16.57
CA SER A 483 -10.97 20.92 17.76
C SER A 483 -10.20 21.71 18.82
N PRO A 484 -10.81 22.72 19.45
CA PRO A 484 -10.16 23.51 20.49
C PRO A 484 -9.77 22.64 21.70
N MET A 485 -8.47 22.63 22.03
CA MET A 485 -7.95 21.88 23.18
C MET A 485 -8.44 22.41 24.53
N ASP A 486 -9.01 23.61 24.56
CA ASP A 486 -9.54 24.29 25.74
C ASP A 486 -11.07 24.16 25.91
N ALA A 487 -11.74 23.32 25.10
CA ALA A 487 -13.19 23.13 25.18
C ALA A 487 -13.66 22.66 26.57
N VAL A 488 -12.85 21.83 27.23
CA VAL A 488 -13.14 21.27 28.57
C VAL A 488 -11.89 21.35 29.43
N GLU A 489 -12.02 21.89 30.63
CA GLU A 489 -10.98 21.83 31.65
C GLU A 489 -11.02 20.45 32.33
N ARG A 490 -9.97 19.66 32.13
CA ARG A 490 -9.84 18.31 32.69
C ARG A 490 -8.95 18.36 33.93
N LEU A 491 -9.57 18.16 35.08
CA LEU A 491 -8.92 18.12 36.40
C LEU A 491 -8.56 16.67 36.76
N PRO A 492 -7.44 16.45 37.48
CA PRO A 492 -7.03 15.11 37.89
C PRO A 492 -7.99 14.53 38.93
N SER A 493 -8.12 13.19 38.96
CA SER A 493 -8.99 12.51 39.93
C SER A 493 -8.65 12.91 41.36
N GLY A 494 -9.67 13.25 42.16
CA GLY A 494 -9.52 13.65 43.56
C GLY A 494 -9.28 15.15 43.82
N SER A 495 -9.20 16.00 42.79
CA SER A 495 -9.00 17.44 42.98
C SER A 495 -10.27 18.21 43.38
N SER A 496 -11.46 17.67 43.08
CA SER A 496 -12.76 18.29 43.40
C SER A 496 -13.80 17.22 43.69
N ASN A 497 -14.74 17.53 44.59
CA ASN A 497 -15.91 16.68 44.88
C ASN A 497 -16.98 16.74 43.77
N VAL A 498 -16.83 17.68 42.83
CA VAL A 498 -17.70 17.83 41.66
C VAL A 498 -17.03 17.12 40.48
N ALA A 499 -17.71 16.09 39.96
CA ALA A 499 -17.21 15.28 38.85
C ALA A 499 -17.42 15.97 37.50
N ILE A 500 -18.58 16.63 37.31
CA ILE A 500 -18.91 17.39 36.10
C ILE A 500 -19.52 18.72 36.54
N GLU A 501 -19.01 19.82 36.01
CA GLU A 501 -19.55 21.16 36.21
C GLU A 501 -19.69 21.85 34.85
N VAL A 502 -20.89 22.33 34.56
CA VAL A 502 -21.17 23.18 33.41
C VAL A 502 -21.77 24.49 33.92
N SER A 503 -21.12 25.61 33.62
CA SER A 503 -21.49 26.94 34.09
C SER A 503 -21.67 27.90 32.92
N ASN A 504 -22.89 28.46 32.78
CA ASN A 504 -23.30 29.38 31.71
C ASN A 504 -22.90 28.89 30.30
N GLY A 505 -23.00 27.58 30.09
CA GLY A 505 -22.52 26.93 28.88
C GLY A 505 -23.40 27.19 27.68
N CYS A 506 -22.81 27.71 26.61
CA CYS A 506 -23.43 27.89 25.30
C CYS A 506 -22.57 27.21 24.23
N PHE A 507 -23.16 26.30 23.45
CA PHE A 507 -22.41 25.44 22.52
C PHE A 507 -23.10 25.34 21.17
N SER A 508 -22.31 25.20 20.11
CA SER A 508 -22.83 24.96 18.76
C SER A 508 -21.89 24.09 17.93
N TRP A 509 -22.46 23.19 17.14
CA TRP A 509 -21.71 22.28 16.27
C TRP A 509 -21.04 22.96 15.08
N ASP A 510 -21.62 24.08 14.62
CA ASP A 510 -21.20 24.87 13.46
C ASP A 510 -20.34 26.10 13.84
N GLY A 511 -20.13 26.32 15.15
CA GLY A 511 -19.46 27.51 15.67
C GLY A 511 -20.21 28.83 15.44
N SER A 512 -21.45 28.79 14.91
CA SER A 512 -22.22 30.00 14.65
C SER A 512 -22.90 30.48 15.95
N PRO A 513 -22.77 31.76 16.32
CA PRO A 513 -23.41 32.31 17.50
C PRO A 513 -24.90 32.62 17.30
N GLU A 514 -25.41 32.56 16.06
CA GLU A 514 -26.78 32.96 15.72
C GLU A 514 -27.83 31.97 16.25
N LEU A 515 -27.54 30.66 16.20
CA LEU A 515 -28.44 29.59 16.63
C LEU A 515 -27.68 28.51 17.43
N PRO A 516 -27.33 28.78 18.70
CA PRO A 516 -26.64 27.78 19.50
C PRO A 516 -27.48 26.52 19.67
N THR A 517 -26.84 25.36 19.52
CA THR A 517 -27.48 24.05 19.72
C THR A 517 -27.88 23.86 21.18
N LEU A 518 -27.04 24.33 22.11
CA LEU A 518 -27.27 24.28 23.55
C LEU A 518 -27.09 25.66 24.16
N LYS A 519 -28.03 26.07 25.03
CA LYS A 519 -28.12 27.43 25.57
C LYS A 519 -28.29 27.40 27.08
N ASP A 520 -27.65 28.34 27.76
CA ASP A 520 -27.81 28.61 29.20
C ASP A 520 -27.68 27.36 30.08
N LEU A 521 -26.76 26.45 29.73
CA LEU A 521 -26.57 25.20 30.47
C LEU A 521 -25.87 25.45 31.81
N ASN A 522 -26.54 25.05 32.88
CA ASN A 522 -26.05 25.16 34.25
C ASN A 522 -26.41 23.89 35.03
N PHE A 523 -25.43 23.04 35.31
CA PHE A 523 -25.62 21.90 36.22
C PHE A 523 -24.28 21.41 36.80
N GLN A 524 -24.38 20.71 37.93
CA GLN A 524 -23.25 20.07 38.58
C GLN A 524 -23.62 18.63 38.97
N ALA A 525 -22.74 17.68 38.65
CA ALA A 525 -22.83 16.29 39.08
C ALA A 525 -21.70 16.00 40.08
N ARG A 526 -22.05 15.53 41.27
CA ARG A 526 -21.07 15.15 42.30
C ARG A 526 -20.50 13.77 42.03
N GLN A 527 -19.35 13.47 42.63
CA GLN A 527 -18.78 12.12 42.58
C GLN A 527 -19.77 11.09 43.15
N GLY A 528 -19.94 9.95 42.46
CA GLY A 528 -20.87 8.88 42.85
C GLY A 528 -22.34 9.15 42.55
N MET A 529 -22.66 10.24 41.86
CA MET A 529 -24.04 10.63 41.54
C MET A 529 -24.53 10.00 40.23
N HIS A 530 -25.78 9.54 40.23
CA HIS A 530 -26.47 9.00 39.05
C HIS A 530 -27.41 10.06 38.47
N VAL A 531 -27.07 10.58 37.30
CA VAL A 531 -27.78 11.66 36.61
C VAL A 531 -28.50 11.13 35.39
N ALA A 532 -29.83 11.21 35.37
CA ALA A 532 -30.63 10.85 34.21
C ALA A 532 -30.91 12.09 33.33
N VAL A 533 -30.81 11.95 32.02
CA VAL A 533 -31.15 13.00 31.06
C VAL A 533 -32.32 12.53 30.19
N CYS A 534 -33.43 13.27 30.23
CA CYS A 534 -34.64 12.95 29.45
C CYS A 534 -35.15 14.18 28.68
N GLY A 535 -36.06 13.97 27.73
CA GLY A 535 -36.60 15.02 26.88
C GLY A 535 -36.99 14.52 25.49
N THR A 536 -37.73 15.34 24.75
CA THR A 536 -38.22 15.01 23.40
C THR A 536 -37.09 14.71 22.41
N VAL A 537 -37.40 13.97 21.33
CA VAL A 537 -36.42 13.70 20.27
C VAL A 537 -35.92 15.02 19.68
N GLY A 538 -34.60 15.16 19.50
CA GLY A 538 -33.98 16.40 19.02
C GLY A 538 -33.83 17.52 20.05
N SER A 539 -34.11 17.28 21.35
CA SER A 539 -33.97 18.32 22.39
C SER A 539 -32.54 18.68 22.80
N GLY A 540 -31.52 17.99 22.26
CA GLY A 540 -30.10 18.24 22.53
C GLY A 540 -29.42 17.28 23.51
N LYS A 541 -30.04 16.15 23.88
CA LYS A 541 -29.51 15.18 24.86
C LYS A 541 -28.12 14.62 24.51
N SER A 542 -27.95 14.06 23.32
CA SER A 542 -26.65 13.54 22.86
C SER A 542 -25.62 14.67 22.65
N SER A 543 -26.08 15.86 22.27
CA SER A 543 -25.22 17.06 22.21
C SER A 543 -24.68 17.44 23.59
N LEU A 544 -25.48 17.31 24.66
CA LEU A 544 -25.03 17.58 26.03
C LEU A 544 -23.87 16.65 26.42
N LEU A 545 -23.98 15.35 26.13
CA LEU A 545 -22.88 14.40 26.37
C LEU A 545 -21.63 14.75 25.55
N SER A 546 -21.83 15.13 24.28
CA SER A 546 -20.73 15.55 23.39
C SER A 546 -20.02 16.81 23.88
N CYS A 547 -20.73 17.74 24.53
CA CYS A 547 -20.14 18.90 25.19
C CYS A 547 -19.27 18.51 26.38
N ILE A 548 -19.72 17.56 27.21
CA ILE A 548 -18.93 17.07 28.36
C ILE A 548 -17.64 16.39 27.88
N LEU A 549 -17.67 15.69 26.74
CA LEU A 549 -16.50 15.07 26.12
C LEU A 549 -15.51 16.10 25.54
N GLY A 550 -16.00 17.30 25.19
CA GLY A 550 -15.24 18.34 24.50
C GLY A 550 -15.25 18.23 22.98
N GLU A 551 -16.23 17.51 22.41
CA GLU A 551 -16.39 17.34 20.95
C GLU A 551 -17.13 18.51 20.29
N VAL A 552 -17.88 19.30 21.08
CA VAL A 552 -18.62 20.47 20.60
C VAL A 552 -17.89 21.74 21.02
N PRO A 553 -17.58 22.65 20.08
CA PRO A 553 -17.00 23.96 20.40
C PRO A 553 -17.85 24.74 21.41
N LYS A 554 -17.20 25.30 22.44
CA LYS A 554 -17.82 26.24 23.38
C LYS A 554 -17.86 27.65 22.78
N LEU A 555 -19.01 28.31 22.82
CA LEU A 555 -19.16 29.73 22.47
C LEU A 555 -18.94 30.61 23.70
N SER A 556 -19.50 30.21 24.84
CA SER A 556 -19.31 30.86 26.14
C SER A 556 -19.54 29.87 27.28
N GLY A 557 -19.08 30.24 28.48
CA GLY A 557 -19.18 29.41 29.69
C GLY A 557 -17.98 28.50 29.91
N GLU A 558 -18.06 27.70 30.97
CA GLU A 558 -17.00 26.78 31.40
C GLU A 558 -17.55 25.35 31.56
N VAL A 559 -16.75 24.36 31.16
CA VAL A 559 -16.99 22.94 31.40
C VAL A 559 -15.77 22.38 32.12
N LYS A 560 -15.99 21.82 33.31
CA LYS A 560 -14.96 21.17 34.12
C LYS A 560 -15.32 19.71 34.35
N THR A 561 -14.35 18.83 34.17
CA THR A 561 -14.49 17.39 34.43
C THR A 561 -13.36 16.94 35.35
N CYS A 562 -13.66 16.11 36.34
CA CYS A 562 -12.68 15.63 37.31
C CYS A 562 -12.56 14.10 37.23
N GLY A 563 -11.46 13.61 36.65
CA GLY A 563 -11.16 12.19 36.48
C GLY A 563 -11.31 11.65 35.06
N THR A 564 -11.21 10.33 34.92
CA THR A 564 -11.28 9.62 33.63
C THR A 564 -12.73 9.38 33.18
N MET A 565 -12.97 9.41 31.87
CA MET A 565 -14.31 9.24 31.30
C MET A 565 -14.42 7.97 30.45
N ALA A 566 -15.57 7.29 30.52
CA ALA A 566 -15.99 6.25 29.59
C ALA A 566 -17.27 6.71 28.87
N TYR A 567 -17.35 6.48 27.56
CA TYR A 567 -18.50 6.87 26.73
C TYR A 567 -19.09 5.67 25.99
N VAL A 568 -20.41 5.51 26.09
CA VAL A 568 -21.20 4.53 25.35
C VAL A 568 -22.15 5.31 24.44
N SER A 569 -21.85 5.28 23.14
CA SER A 569 -22.62 5.97 22.10
C SER A 569 -23.92 5.25 21.76
N GLN A 570 -24.91 6.02 21.30
CA GLN A 570 -26.21 5.49 20.86
C GLN A 570 -26.07 4.45 19.73
N THR A 571 -25.20 4.74 18.74
CA THR A 571 -24.82 3.77 17.71
C THR A 571 -23.56 3.04 18.14
N ALA A 572 -23.66 1.73 18.39
CA ALA A 572 -22.54 0.93 18.85
C ALA A 572 -21.43 0.80 17.81
N TRP A 573 -20.19 1.05 18.23
CA TRP A 573 -18.98 0.90 17.40
C TRP A 573 -18.10 -0.26 17.88
N ILE A 574 -17.94 -1.26 17.02
CA ILE A 574 -17.16 -2.49 17.26
C ILE A 574 -15.99 -2.52 16.28
N GLN A 575 -14.78 -2.72 16.80
CA GLN A 575 -13.56 -2.86 16.02
C GLN A 575 -13.49 -4.26 15.38
N SER A 576 -12.94 -4.35 14.18
CA SER A 576 -12.62 -5.65 13.56
C SER A 576 -11.57 -6.38 14.41
N GLY A 577 -11.84 -7.62 14.78
CA GLY A 577 -10.98 -8.38 15.70
C GLY A 577 -11.78 -9.31 16.60
N LYS A 578 -11.16 -9.86 17.66
CA LYS A 578 -11.86 -10.73 18.61
C LYS A 578 -12.81 -9.92 19.51
N ILE A 579 -13.86 -10.56 20.02
CA ILE A 579 -14.75 -9.93 21.02
C ILE A 579 -13.96 -9.58 22.28
N GLN A 580 -13.08 -10.49 22.70
CA GLN A 580 -12.17 -10.27 23.81
C GLN A 580 -11.36 -8.99 23.65
N ASP A 581 -10.65 -8.81 22.52
CA ASP A 581 -9.86 -7.61 22.23
C ASP A 581 -10.73 -6.34 22.22
N ASN A 582 -11.96 -6.44 21.74
CA ASN A 582 -12.92 -5.34 21.75
C ASN A 582 -13.34 -4.92 23.16
N ILE A 583 -13.46 -5.85 24.11
CA ILE A 583 -13.82 -5.56 25.50
C ILE A 583 -12.58 -5.05 26.28
N LEU A 584 -11.44 -5.71 26.11
CA LEU A 584 -10.17 -5.32 26.74
C LEU A 584 -9.69 -3.94 26.28
N PHE A 585 -9.86 -3.64 24.98
CA PHE A 585 -9.61 -2.34 24.36
C PHE A 585 -8.25 -1.74 24.74
N GLY A 586 -7.20 -2.56 24.62
CA GLY A 586 -5.81 -2.18 24.88
C GLY A 586 -5.34 -2.37 26.33
N LYS A 587 -6.22 -2.76 27.26
CA LYS A 587 -5.81 -3.18 28.62
C LYS A 587 -5.46 -4.67 28.67
N GLU A 588 -4.61 -5.03 29.62
CA GLU A 588 -4.31 -6.43 29.91
C GLU A 588 -5.55 -7.18 30.44
N MET A 589 -5.56 -8.50 30.27
CA MET A 589 -6.68 -9.36 30.69
C MET A 589 -6.55 -9.74 32.17
N ASP A 590 -7.50 -9.26 32.97
CA ASP A 590 -7.80 -9.74 34.32
C ASP A 590 -9.01 -10.66 34.22
N SER A 591 -8.78 -11.96 34.39
CA SER A 591 -9.81 -12.99 34.22
C SER A 591 -11.00 -12.80 35.16
N GLU A 592 -10.77 -12.45 36.43
CA GLU A 592 -11.86 -12.29 37.40
C GLU A 592 -12.69 -11.04 37.12
N LYS A 593 -12.04 -9.94 36.73
CA LYS A 593 -12.75 -8.73 36.31
C LYS A 593 -13.51 -8.97 35.01
N TYR A 594 -12.90 -9.64 34.04
CA TYR A 594 -13.49 -9.95 32.75
C TYR A 594 -14.76 -10.79 32.90
N ASP A 595 -14.70 -11.88 33.68
CA ASP A 595 -15.84 -12.77 33.91
C ASP A 595 -17.00 -12.08 34.62
N ARG A 596 -16.70 -11.19 35.59
CA ARG A 596 -17.71 -10.34 36.25
C ARG A 596 -18.37 -9.39 35.27
N VAL A 597 -17.59 -8.72 34.41
CA VAL A 597 -18.12 -7.81 33.39
C VAL A 597 -19.02 -8.56 32.40
N LEU A 598 -18.65 -9.77 31.98
CA LEU A 598 -19.49 -10.59 31.09
C LEU A 598 -20.82 -11.00 31.75
N GLU A 599 -20.81 -11.23 33.06
CA GLU A 599 -22.00 -11.56 33.84
C GLU A 599 -22.94 -10.37 34.00
N TRP A 600 -22.43 -9.22 34.45
CA TRP A 600 -23.21 -7.98 34.56
C TRP A 600 -23.85 -7.60 33.23
N CYS A 601 -23.10 -7.73 32.13
CA CYS A 601 -23.59 -7.43 30.79
C CYS A 601 -24.46 -8.53 30.17
N SER A 602 -24.77 -9.63 30.86
CA SER A 602 -25.53 -10.77 30.32
C SER A 602 -24.97 -11.35 29.00
N LEU A 603 -23.66 -11.28 28.79
CA LEU A 603 -23.01 -11.71 27.55
C LEU A 603 -22.69 -13.22 27.51
N LYS A 604 -22.69 -13.92 28.64
CA LYS A 604 -22.32 -15.35 28.72
C LYS A 604 -23.11 -16.21 27.72
N LYS A 605 -24.43 -16.06 27.68
CA LYS A 605 -25.31 -16.79 26.74
C LYS A 605 -25.07 -16.42 25.28
N ASP A 606 -24.76 -15.15 24.99
CA ASP A 606 -24.45 -14.72 23.63
C ASP A 606 -23.15 -15.37 23.14
N LEU A 607 -22.14 -15.46 24.01
CA LEU A 607 -20.85 -16.04 23.70
C LEU A 607 -20.92 -17.57 23.53
N GLU A 608 -21.73 -18.27 24.33
CA GLU A 608 -21.93 -19.72 24.20
C GLU A 608 -22.47 -20.16 22.82
N ILE A 609 -23.25 -19.29 22.16
CA ILE A 609 -23.81 -19.55 20.82
C ILE A 609 -22.74 -19.35 19.73
N LEU A 610 -21.69 -18.59 20.00
CA LEU A 610 -20.65 -18.31 19.02
C LEU A 610 -19.67 -19.48 18.89
N PRO A 611 -19.20 -19.78 17.66
CA PRO A 611 -18.36 -20.96 17.41
C PRO A 611 -17.08 -21.04 18.25
N PHE A 612 -16.52 -19.89 18.63
CA PHE A 612 -15.31 -19.79 19.45
C PHE A 612 -15.49 -18.89 20.67
N GLY A 613 -16.72 -18.70 21.15
CA GLY A 613 -16.97 -17.83 22.31
C GLY A 613 -16.49 -16.40 22.09
N ASP A 614 -15.80 -15.86 23.09
CA ASP A 614 -15.18 -14.52 23.10
C ASP A 614 -13.96 -14.37 22.17
N LYS A 615 -13.36 -15.49 21.75
CA LYS A 615 -12.27 -15.52 20.75
C LYS A 615 -12.79 -15.45 19.32
N THR A 616 -14.10 -15.44 19.11
CA THR A 616 -14.71 -15.32 17.78
C THR A 616 -14.31 -13.98 17.15
N VAL A 617 -13.74 -14.03 15.94
CA VAL A 617 -13.38 -12.84 15.17
C VAL A 617 -14.62 -12.23 14.54
N ILE A 618 -14.80 -10.94 14.79
CA ILE A 618 -15.90 -10.14 14.31
C ILE A 618 -15.44 -9.24 13.16
N GLY A 619 -16.23 -9.22 12.09
CA GLY A 619 -15.97 -8.41 10.91
C GLY A 619 -16.26 -6.91 11.11
N GLU A 620 -15.99 -6.11 10.09
CA GLU A 620 -16.11 -4.65 10.16
C GLU A 620 -17.50 -4.21 10.68
N ARG A 621 -17.50 -3.32 11.70
CA ARG A 621 -18.72 -2.81 12.38
C ARG A 621 -19.61 -3.90 13.00
N GLY A 622 -19.07 -5.08 13.26
CA GLY A 622 -19.81 -6.18 13.84
C GLY A 622 -20.96 -6.69 12.99
N ILE A 623 -20.81 -6.77 11.67
CA ILE A 623 -21.89 -7.20 10.77
C ILE A 623 -22.55 -8.55 11.17
N ASN A 624 -21.82 -9.40 11.89
CA ASN A 624 -22.29 -10.70 12.36
C ASN A 624 -23.05 -10.68 13.70
N LEU A 625 -23.16 -9.53 14.36
CA LEU A 625 -23.85 -9.39 15.65
C LEU A 625 -25.20 -8.68 15.52
N SER A 626 -26.13 -9.01 16.42
CA SER A 626 -27.38 -8.27 16.59
C SER A 626 -27.14 -6.88 17.19
N GLY A 627 -28.11 -5.96 17.06
CA GLY A 627 -28.02 -4.61 17.64
C GLY A 627 -27.81 -4.63 19.16
N GLY A 628 -28.60 -5.43 19.88
CA GLY A 628 -28.47 -5.61 21.33
C GLY A 628 -27.13 -6.21 21.75
N GLN A 629 -26.60 -7.19 21.00
CA GLN A 629 -25.26 -7.74 21.26
C GLN A 629 -24.16 -6.69 21.13
N LYS A 630 -24.23 -5.83 20.10
CA LYS A 630 -23.27 -4.74 19.92
C LYS A 630 -23.32 -3.74 21.08
N GLN A 631 -24.52 -3.36 21.53
CA GLN A 631 -24.68 -2.49 22.70
C GLN A 631 -24.09 -3.12 23.96
N ARG A 632 -24.40 -4.40 24.24
CA ARG A 632 -23.85 -5.12 25.42
C ARG A 632 -22.32 -5.19 25.40
N ILE A 633 -21.70 -5.46 24.25
CA ILE A 633 -20.22 -5.47 24.12
C ILE A 633 -19.63 -4.09 24.35
N GLN A 634 -20.29 -3.03 23.88
CA GLN A 634 -19.84 -1.65 24.11
C GLN A 634 -19.95 -1.25 25.60
N ILE A 635 -21.01 -1.67 26.29
CA ILE A 635 -21.16 -1.47 27.74
C ILE A 635 -20.07 -2.26 28.48
N ALA A 636 -19.84 -3.52 28.11
CA ALA A 636 -18.77 -4.33 28.68
C ALA A 636 -17.39 -3.68 28.52
N ARG A 637 -17.10 -3.12 27.34
CA ARG A 637 -15.89 -2.33 27.09
C ARG A 637 -15.77 -1.16 28.08
N ALA A 638 -16.84 -0.39 28.26
CA ALA A 638 -16.84 0.74 29.18
C ALA A 638 -16.59 0.29 30.64
N LEU A 639 -17.29 -0.73 31.11
CA LEU A 639 -17.14 -1.26 32.48
C LEU A 639 -15.73 -1.83 32.73
N TYR A 640 -15.15 -2.51 31.74
CA TYR A 640 -13.80 -3.07 31.86
C TYR A 640 -12.73 -1.97 32.00
N GLN A 641 -12.93 -0.83 31.34
CA GLN A 641 -12.03 0.32 31.46
C GLN A 641 -12.01 0.95 32.85
N ASP A 642 -13.05 0.77 33.68
CA ASP A 642 -13.11 1.24 35.07
C ASP A 642 -12.77 2.74 35.23
N SER A 643 -13.46 3.58 34.44
CA SER A 643 -13.33 5.04 34.51
C SER A 643 -14.00 5.62 35.76
N ASP A 644 -13.77 6.92 36.02
CA ASP A 644 -14.40 7.65 37.14
C ASP A 644 -15.82 8.12 36.79
N ILE A 645 -16.01 8.53 35.53
CA ILE A 645 -17.26 9.09 34.99
C ILE A 645 -17.72 8.24 33.81
N TYR A 646 -19.00 7.89 33.77
CA TYR A 646 -19.63 7.14 32.68
C TYR A 646 -20.71 7.97 32.01
N LEU A 647 -20.62 8.09 30.68
CA LEU A 647 -21.59 8.78 29.84
C LEU A 647 -22.28 7.75 28.94
N PHE A 648 -23.57 7.51 29.16
CA PHE A 648 -24.38 6.57 28.38
C PHE A 648 -25.39 7.32 27.52
N ASP A 649 -25.32 7.15 26.20
CA ASP A 649 -26.24 7.76 25.25
C ASP A 649 -27.26 6.73 24.76
N ASP A 650 -28.38 6.61 25.46
CA ASP A 650 -29.47 5.67 25.16
C ASP A 650 -29.02 4.20 24.96
N PRO A 651 -28.30 3.62 25.94
CA PRO A 651 -27.59 2.34 25.80
C PRO A 651 -28.51 1.12 25.82
N PHE A 652 -29.80 1.28 26.12
CA PHE A 652 -30.78 0.20 26.30
C PHE A 652 -31.84 0.14 25.19
N SER A 653 -31.71 0.99 24.17
CA SER A 653 -32.70 1.12 23.09
C SER A 653 -32.77 -0.08 22.14
N ALA A 654 -31.68 -0.81 21.95
CA ALA A 654 -31.61 -1.95 21.02
C ALA A 654 -31.68 -3.33 21.73
N VAL A 655 -31.89 -3.34 23.04
CA VAL A 655 -32.05 -4.56 23.85
C VAL A 655 -33.52 -4.75 24.24
N ASP A 656 -33.92 -6.00 24.40
CA ASP A 656 -35.26 -6.34 24.91
C ASP A 656 -35.44 -5.84 26.35
N ALA A 657 -36.69 -5.64 26.77
CA ALA A 657 -37.02 -5.04 28.07
C ALA A 657 -36.46 -5.85 29.27
N HIS A 658 -36.44 -7.19 29.18
CA HIS A 658 -35.92 -8.04 30.25
C HIS A 658 -34.40 -7.88 30.39
N THR A 659 -33.66 -7.96 29.28
CA THR A 659 -32.21 -7.73 29.27
C THR A 659 -31.87 -6.28 29.64
N GLY A 660 -32.63 -5.30 29.15
CA GLY A 660 -32.47 -3.88 29.51
C GLY A 660 -32.61 -3.64 31.00
N SER A 661 -33.63 -4.22 31.63
CA SER A 661 -33.84 -4.15 33.08
C SER A 661 -32.71 -4.80 33.87
N HIS A 662 -32.20 -5.96 33.40
CA HIS A 662 -31.05 -6.62 34.02
C HIS A 662 -29.79 -5.75 33.93
N LEU A 663 -29.48 -5.21 32.75
CA LEU A 663 -28.33 -4.31 32.56
C LEU A 663 -28.44 -3.06 33.42
N PHE A 664 -29.64 -2.47 33.52
CA PHE A 664 -29.86 -1.30 34.37
C PHE A 664 -29.58 -1.62 35.84
N LYS A 665 -30.10 -2.75 36.33
CA LYS A 665 -29.93 -3.15 37.74
C LYS A 665 -28.50 -3.56 38.05
N GLU A 666 -27.93 -4.49 37.28
CA GLU A 666 -26.63 -5.10 37.60
C GLU A 666 -25.46 -4.23 37.15
N CYS A 667 -25.51 -3.60 35.98
CA CYS A 667 -24.42 -2.72 35.52
C CYS A 667 -24.51 -1.32 36.12
N LEU A 668 -25.66 -0.64 35.94
CA LEU A 668 -25.76 0.79 36.29
C LEU A 668 -25.91 0.98 37.79
N LEU A 669 -26.87 0.29 38.43
CA LEU A 669 -27.09 0.42 39.88
C LEU A 669 -26.15 -0.46 40.73
N GLY A 670 -25.64 -1.56 40.17
CA GLY A 670 -24.74 -2.50 40.86
C GLY A 670 -23.27 -2.15 40.66
N ALA A 671 -22.71 -2.51 39.51
CA ALA A 671 -21.28 -2.35 39.21
C ALA A 671 -20.80 -0.89 39.27
N LEU A 672 -21.65 0.06 38.87
CA LEU A 672 -21.35 1.49 38.85
C LEU A 672 -21.93 2.26 40.06
N ALA A 673 -22.35 1.57 41.13
CA ALA A 673 -22.98 2.21 42.29
C ALA A 673 -22.16 3.37 42.90
N SER A 674 -20.83 3.22 42.93
CA SER A 674 -19.91 4.22 43.51
C SER A 674 -19.34 5.23 42.49
N LYS A 675 -19.65 5.07 41.21
CA LYS A 675 -19.12 5.88 40.11
C LYS A 675 -20.10 6.98 39.72
N THR A 676 -19.62 8.04 39.07
CA THR A 676 -20.53 9.06 38.52
C THR A 676 -21.06 8.58 37.18
N VAL A 677 -22.39 8.53 37.04
CA VAL A 677 -23.03 8.05 35.82
C VAL A 677 -23.98 9.12 35.29
N VAL A 678 -23.82 9.50 34.02
CA VAL A 678 -24.79 10.31 33.28
C VAL A 678 -25.37 9.44 32.19
N TYR A 679 -26.67 9.16 32.25
CA TYR A 679 -27.34 8.33 31.25
C TYR A 679 -28.53 9.04 30.61
N VAL A 680 -28.51 9.09 29.30
CA VAL A 680 -29.64 9.52 28.47
C VAL A 680 -30.54 8.32 28.28
N THR A 681 -31.84 8.48 28.56
CA THR A 681 -32.83 7.42 28.34
C THR A 681 -34.14 8.00 27.83
N HIS A 682 -34.75 7.28 26.89
CA HIS A 682 -36.14 7.50 26.49
C HIS A 682 -37.13 6.68 27.31
N GLN A 683 -36.65 5.68 28.05
CA GLN A 683 -37.46 4.81 28.90
C GLN A 683 -37.66 5.49 30.26
N ILE A 684 -38.91 5.87 30.54
CA ILE A 684 -39.29 6.58 31.77
C ILE A 684 -39.11 5.70 33.02
N GLU A 685 -39.20 4.38 32.87
CA GLU A 685 -39.06 3.39 33.94
C GLU A 685 -37.72 3.49 34.69
N PHE A 686 -36.68 4.01 34.03
CA PHE A 686 -35.33 4.16 34.60
C PHE A 686 -35.08 5.52 35.28
N LEU A 687 -36.00 6.47 35.16
CA LEU A 687 -35.84 7.80 35.76
C LEU A 687 -35.95 7.83 37.29
N PRO A 688 -36.84 7.07 37.96
CA PRO A 688 -37.00 7.13 39.41
C PRO A 688 -35.75 6.75 40.22
N ALA A 689 -34.84 5.97 39.64
CA ALA A 689 -33.61 5.52 40.29
C ALA A 689 -32.48 6.57 40.27
N ALA A 690 -32.64 7.68 39.53
CA ALA A 690 -31.61 8.72 39.43
C ALA A 690 -31.60 9.64 40.67
N ASP A 691 -30.40 10.05 41.09
CA ASP A 691 -30.21 11.08 42.12
C ASP A 691 -30.62 12.47 41.64
N LEU A 692 -30.45 12.72 40.33
CA LEU A 692 -30.81 13.95 39.65
C LEU A 692 -31.32 13.65 38.24
N ILE A 693 -32.45 14.24 37.87
CA ILE A 693 -33.01 14.17 36.52
C ILE A 693 -32.88 15.55 35.89
N LEU A 694 -32.38 15.59 34.66
CA LEU A 694 -32.29 16.78 33.81
C LEU A 694 -33.28 16.63 32.65
N VAL A 695 -34.32 17.47 32.63
CA VAL A 695 -35.31 17.51 31.54
C VAL A 695 -34.87 18.54 30.50
N MET A 696 -34.53 18.09 29.30
CA MET A 696 -34.08 18.94 28.20
C MET A 696 -35.20 19.29 27.22
N LYS A 697 -35.36 20.59 26.94
CA LYS A 697 -36.27 21.13 25.91
C LYS A 697 -35.55 22.18 25.08
N GLY A 698 -35.57 22.05 23.75
CA GLY A 698 -35.05 23.08 22.83
C GLY A 698 -33.59 23.51 23.11
N GLY A 699 -32.74 22.57 23.53
CA GLY A 699 -31.33 22.84 23.85
C GLY A 699 -31.07 23.50 25.22
N ARG A 700 -32.08 23.57 26.11
CA ARG A 700 -31.95 24.12 27.47
C ARG A 700 -32.35 23.06 28.50
N ILE A 701 -31.84 23.19 29.72
CA ILE A 701 -32.33 22.42 30.88
C ILE A 701 -33.59 23.14 31.39
N ALA A 702 -34.75 22.55 31.13
CA ALA A 702 -36.04 23.12 31.53
C ALA A 702 -36.30 22.88 33.02
N GLN A 703 -35.98 21.68 33.51
CA GLN A 703 -36.20 21.27 34.90
C GLN A 703 -35.04 20.38 35.37
N ALA A 704 -34.67 20.51 36.64
CA ALA A 704 -33.64 19.72 37.29
C ALA A 704 -34.03 19.39 38.75
N GLY A 705 -33.86 18.14 39.18
CA GLY A 705 -34.23 17.71 40.53
C GLY A 705 -34.43 16.20 40.67
N LYS A 706 -34.90 15.76 41.85
CA LYS A 706 -35.30 14.36 42.08
C LYS A 706 -36.67 14.08 41.47
N TYR A 707 -36.92 12.82 41.12
CA TYR A 707 -38.18 12.37 40.48
C TYR A 707 -39.43 12.90 41.17
N ASN A 708 -39.58 12.68 42.48
CA ASN A 708 -40.76 13.10 43.24
C ASN A 708 -40.93 14.64 43.29
N ASN A 709 -39.82 15.39 43.26
CA ASN A 709 -39.87 16.84 43.31
C ASN A 709 -40.31 17.42 41.97
N ILE A 710 -39.79 16.89 40.86
CA ILE A 710 -40.13 17.37 39.51
C ILE A 710 -41.56 16.96 39.12
N LEU A 711 -41.98 15.74 39.48
CA LEU A 711 -43.32 15.25 39.17
C LEU A 711 -44.43 16.11 39.81
N GLY A 712 -44.19 16.67 40.99
CA GLY A 712 -45.15 17.52 41.70
C GLY A 712 -45.17 18.98 41.26
N SER A 713 -44.11 19.48 40.60
CA SER A 713 -43.96 20.91 40.27
C SER A 713 -43.84 21.21 38.77
N GLY A 714 -43.75 20.20 37.89
CA GLY A 714 -43.33 20.39 36.50
C GLY A 714 -44.32 19.90 35.45
N GLU A 715 -44.83 20.82 34.62
CA GLU A 715 -45.67 20.51 33.44
C GLU A 715 -44.91 19.68 32.39
N GLU A 716 -43.62 19.97 32.18
CA GLU A 716 -42.77 19.39 31.12
C GLU A 716 -42.53 17.88 31.28
N LEU A 717 -42.21 17.41 32.49
CA LEU A 717 -42.03 15.97 32.75
C LEU A 717 -43.37 15.23 32.67
N MET A 718 -44.45 15.83 33.17
CA MET A 718 -45.80 15.24 33.07
C MET A 718 -46.25 15.10 31.62
N GLU A 719 -45.98 16.09 30.76
CA GLU A 719 -46.28 16.01 29.33
C GLU A 719 -45.53 14.84 28.67
N LEU A 720 -44.25 14.63 29.03
CA LEU A 720 -43.44 13.53 28.52
C LEU A 720 -43.93 12.16 29.01
N VAL A 721 -44.33 12.05 30.28
CA VAL A 721 -44.88 10.82 30.87
C VAL A 721 -46.27 10.51 30.28
N GLY A 722 -47.12 11.52 30.12
CA GLY A 722 -48.43 11.40 29.48
C GLY A 722 -48.32 10.94 28.02
N ALA A 723 -47.47 11.60 27.23
CA ALA A 723 -47.23 11.22 25.83
C ALA A 723 -46.69 9.79 25.68
N HIS A 724 -45.87 9.32 26.63
CA HIS A 724 -45.40 7.95 26.63
C HIS A 724 -46.49 6.93 27.00
N GLN A 725 -47.32 7.25 27.99
CA GLN A 725 -48.46 6.41 28.38
C GLN A 725 -49.47 6.30 27.23
N ASP A 726 -49.71 7.39 26.51
CA ASP A 726 -50.55 7.43 25.30
C ASP A 726 -49.95 6.60 24.16
N ALA A 727 -48.62 6.61 24.00
CA ALA A 727 -47.93 5.78 23.01
C ALA A 727 -47.98 4.28 23.35
N LEU A 728 -47.79 3.91 24.63
CA LEU A 728 -47.89 2.53 25.09
C LEU A 728 -49.31 1.99 24.93
N THR A 729 -50.32 2.78 25.32
CA THR A 729 -51.73 2.39 25.12
C THR A 729 -52.08 2.24 23.64
N ALA A 730 -51.53 3.08 22.75
CA ALA A 730 -51.71 2.91 21.31
C ALA A 730 -51.05 1.63 20.75
N LEU A 731 -49.88 1.24 21.28
CA LEU A 731 -49.21 -0.02 20.91
C LEU A 731 -49.98 -1.25 21.42
N ASP A 732 -50.46 -1.22 22.66
CA ASP A 732 -51.30 -2.29 23.22
C ASP A 732 -52.59 -2.47 22.41
N VAL A 733 -53.22 -1.37 21.94
CA VAL A 733 -54.40 -1.45 21.06
C VAL A 733 -54.07 -2.09 19.71
N ILE A 734 -52.86 -1.88 19.18
CA ILE A 734 -52.40 -2.51 17.92
C ILE A 734 -52.08 -3.99 18.15
N GLU A 735 -51.46 -4.37 19.27
CA GLU A 735 -51.22 -5.78 19.61
C GLU A 735 -52.51 -6.55 19.87
N VAL A 736 -53.48 -5.94 20.57
CA VAL A 736 -54.81 -6.53 20.79
C VAL A 736 -55.60 -6.66 19.48
N ALA A 737 -55.44 -5.72 18.54
CA ALA A 737 -56.03 -5.84 17.20
C ALA A 737 -55.37 -6.93 16.33
N ASN A 738 -54.10 -7.28 16.60
CA ASN A 738 -53.37 -8.35 15.91
C ASN A 738 -53.43 -9.72 16.62
N GLY A 739 -54.02 -9.80 17.81
CA GLY A 739 -54.14 -11.01 18.65
C GLY A 739 -55.02 -12.14 18.07
N GLY A 740 -55.42 -12.09 16.80
CA GLY A 740 -56.21 -13.10 16.12
C GLY A 740 -55.42 -14.19 15.36
N SER A 741 -54.08 -14.17 15.37
CA SER A 741 -53.26 -15.05 14.51
C SER A 741 -52.24 -15.93 15.25
N GLU A 742 -52.57 -16.42 16.45
CA GLU A 742 -51.74 -17.39 17.19
C GLU A 742 -52.08 -18.86 16.88
N LYS A 743 -52.26 -19.23 15.60
CA LYS A 743 -52.33 -20.65 15.19
C LYS A 743 -51.49 -21.02 13.96
N LEU A 744 -50.63 -20.12 13.48
CA LEU A 744 -49.82 -20.37 12.27
C LEU A 744 -48.30 -20.35 12.50
N SER A 745 -47.83 -20.59 13.72
CA SER A 745 -46.38 -20.65 14.05
C SER A 745 -45.89 -22.04 14.47
N SER A 746 -46.78 -22.99 14.77
CA SER A 746 -46.42 -24.35 15.21
C SER A 746 -46.26 -25.38 14.08
N SER A 747 -46.45 -24.97 12.82
CA SER A 747 -46.31 -25.83 11.64
C SER A 747 -44.98 -25.65 10.89
N LEU A 748 -44.25 -24.54 11.13
CA LEU A 748 -43.02 -24.20 10.40
C LEU A 748 -41.73 -24.67 11.11
N SER A 749 -41.81 -25.06 12.38
CA SER A 749 -40.67 -25.54 13.18
C SER A 749 -40.37 -27.04 12.99
N ARG A 750 -41.20 -27.77 12.24
CA ARG A 750 -40.99 -29.22 11.98
C ARG A 750 -40.36 -29.52 10.60
N SER A 751 -40.11 -28.50 9.80
CA SER A 751 -39.55 -28.63 8.43
C SER A 751 -38.06 -28.25 8.33
N LEU A 752 -37.46 -27.73 9.41
CA LEU A 752 -36.05 -27.31 9.44
C LEU A 752 -35.10 -28.35 10.07
N SER A 753 -35.63 -29.43 10.67
CA SER A 753 -34.85 -30.51 11.28
C SER A 753 -34.56 -31.71 10.35
N SER A 754 -34.92 -31.63 9.07
CA SER A 754 -34.72 -32.71 8.10
C SER A 754 -33.76 -32.38 6.95
N ALA A 755 -33.10 -31.23 7.00
CA ALA A 755 -32.16 -30.77 5.96
C ALA A 755 -30.68 -30.81 6.35
N GLU A 756 -30.33 -31.21 7.58
CA GLU A 756 -28.92 -31.22 8.07
C GLU A 756 -28.28 -32.62 8.15
N GLU A 757 -28.94 -33.69 7.68
CA GLU A 757 -28.40 -35.06 7.77
C GLU A 757 -27.89 -35.67 6.45
N LYS A 758 -27.61 -34.88 5.42
CA LYS A 758 -26.98 -35.37 4.18
C LYS A 758 -25.77 -34.55 3.75
N ASP A 759 -24.71 -34.56 4.56
CA ASP A 759 -23.35 -34.38 4.01
C ASP A 759 -22.22 -34.95 4.88
N LYS A 760 -22.39 -36.18 5.38
CA LYS A 760 -21.31 -36.94 6.02
C LYS A 760 -21.13 -38.31 5.35
N GLN A 761 -20.67 -38.30 4.11
CA GLN A 761 -19.98 -39.46 3.54
C GLN A 761 -19.11 -39.04 2.35
N ASN A 762 -17.88 -38.61 2.64
CA ASN A 762 -16.66 -39.15 2.01
C ASN A 762 -15.42 -38.57 2.71
N GLY A 763 -14.58 -39.47 3.23
CA GLY A 763 -13.39 -39.13 3.98
C GLY A 763 -12.11 -39.02 3.15
N LYS A 764 -11.08 -38.51 3.85
CA LYS A 764 -9.68 -38.19 3.49
C LYS A 764 -9.54 -36.76 2.96
N GLU A 765 -8.80 -35.85 3.60
CA GLU A 765 -7.47 -35.98 4.21
C GLU A 765 -7.35 -35.25 5.57
N GLU A 766 -6.40 -35.71 6.40
CA GLU A 766 -6.02 -35.13 7.69
C GLU A 766 -5.01 -33.99 7.51
N GLY A 767 -5.30 -32.83 8.11
CA GLY A 767 -4.40 -31.68 8.26
C GLY A 767 -5.19 -30.36 8.34
N ASP A 768 -5.12 -29.67 9.48
CA ASP A 768 -5.73 -28.34 9.78
C ASP A 768 -7.27 -28.23 9.86
N LYS A 769 -7.87 -28.82 10.90
CA LYS A 769 -9.26 -28.53 11.34
C LYS A 769 -9.35 -27.56 12.53
N VAL A 770 -8.61 -26.44 12.50
CA VAL A 770 -8.74 -25.41 13.56
C VAL A 770 -9.62 -24.22 13.12
N GLN A 771 -9.92 -24.05 11.82
CA GLN A 771 -10.62 -22.86 11.31
C GLN A 771 -12.11 -23.04 10.93
N SER A 772 -12.70 -24.22 11.10
CA SER A 772 -14.04 -24.58 10.58
C SER A 772 -15.25 -23.83 11.22
N GLY A 773 -15.04 -22.81 12.06
CA GLY A 773 -16.12 -22.08 12.74
C GLY A 773 -15.98 -20.55 12.71
N GLN A 774 -14.95 -19.98 12.08
CA GLN A 774 -14.70 -18.54 12.21
C GLN A 774 -15.65 -17.76 11.28
N LEU A 775 -16.42 -16.83 11.85
CA LEU A 775 -17.40 -16.04 11.09
C LEU A 775 -16.75 -15.11 10.05
N VAL A 776 -15.47 -14.80 10.24
CA VAL A 776 -14.63 -14.09 9.28
C VAL A 776 -13.47 -15.01 8.94
N GLN A 777 -13.50 -15.60 7.74
CA GLN A 777 -12.34 -16.25 7.17
C GLN A 777 -11.40 -15.19 6.64
N GLU A 778 -10.13 -15.27 7.01
CA GLU A 778 -9.09 -14.51 6.32
C GLU A 778 -9.07 -14.93 4.84
N GLU A 779 -8.68 -14.02 3.95
CA GLU A 779 -8.55 -14.34 2.53
C GLU A 779 -7.57 -15.53 2.36
N GLU A 780 -8.11 -16.72 2.08
CA GLU A 780 -7.31 -17.90 1.81
C GLU A 780 -6.54 -17.66 0.51
N ARG A 781 -5.24 -17.37 0.64
CA ARG A 781 -4.31 -17.38 -0.48
C ARG A 781 -3.83 -18.80 -0.67
N GLU A 782 -4.06 -19.38 -1.85
CA GLU A 782 -3.41 -20.63 -2.22
C GLU A 782 -1.89 -20.48 -2.02
N LYS A 783 -1.33 -21.32 -1.14
CA LYS A 783 0.10 -21.34 -0.84
C LYS A 783 0.80 -22.31 -1.80
N GLY A 784 1.90 -21.88 -2.40
CA GLY A 784 2.73 -22.72 -3.27
C GLY A 784 2.77 -22.26 -4.72
N ARG A 785 3.11 -23.18 -5.62
CA ARG A 785 3.27 -22.89 -7.05
C ARG A 785 1.90 -22.82 -7.73
N VAL A 786 1.70 -21.79 -8.56
CA VAL A 786 0.51 -21.69 -9.43
C VAL A 786 0.41 -22.95 -10.29
N GLY A 787 -0.71 -23.67 -10.18
CA GLY A 787 -0.95 -24.89 -10.93
C GLY A 787 -0.96 -24.65 -12.45
N PHE A 788 -0.38 -25.57 -13.23
CA PHE A 788 -0.33 -25.48 -14.70
C PHE A 788 -1.72 -25.24 -15.32
N TRP A 789 -2.75 -25.83 -14.73
CA TRP A 789 -4.13 -25.70 -15.18
C TRP A 789 -4.65 -24.27 -15.16
N VAL A 790 -4.15 -23.40 -14.25
CA VAL A 790 -4.50 -21.98 -14.21
C VAL A 790 -3.98 -21.26 -15.46
N TYR A 791 -2.72 -21.51 -15.83
CA TYR A 791 -2.13 -20.97 -17.06
C TYR A 791 -2.85 -21.49 -18.31
N TRP A 792 -3.15 -22.79 -18.33
CA TRP A 792 -3.89 -23.40 -19.44
C TRP A 792 -5.29 -22.79 -19.60
N LYS A 793 -6.03 -22.67 -18.50
CA LYS A 793 -7.36 -22.04 -18.48
C LYS A 793 -7.28 -20.60 -19.00
N TYR A 794 -6.29 -19.83 -18.55
CA TYR A 794 -6.08 -18.47 -19.02
C TYR A 794 -5.81 -18.39 -20.54
N LEU A 795 -4.95 -19.29 -21.06
CA LEU A 795 -4.65 -19.36 -22.50
C LEU A 795 -5.88 -19.76 -23.34
N THR A 796 -6.71 -20.69 -22.84
CA THR A 796 -7.90 -21.17 -23.56
C THR A 796 -9.14 -20.27 -23.42
N LEU A 797 -9.15 -19.32 -22.47
CA LEU A 797 -10.32 -18.49 -22.18
C LEU A 797 -10.71 -17.60 -23.36
N ALA A 798 -9.72 -17.10 -24.10
CA ALA A 798 -9.93 -16.28 -25.29
C ALA A 798 -9.95 -17.17 -26.55
N TYR A 799 -11.10 -17.24 -27.22
CA TYR A 799 -11.26 -17.96 -28.49
C TYR A 799 -10.75 -19.42 -28.46
N GLY A 800 -10.85 -20.11 -27.31
CA GLY A 800 -10.37 -21.49 -27.17
C GLY A 800 -8.85 -21.66 -27.32
N GLY A 801 -8.07 -20.58 -27.22
CA GLY A 801 -6.62 -20.60 -27.43
C GLY A 801 -6.16 -20.43 -28.87
N ALA A 802 -7.07 -20.21 -29.82
CA ALA A 802 -6.75 -20.09 -31.25
C ALA A 802 -5.77 -18.96 -31.59
N LEU A 803 -5.68 -17.92 -30.76
CA LEU A 803 -4.76 -16.79 -30.96
C LEU A 803 -3.31 -17.09 -30.55
N VAL A 804 -3.07 -18.10 -29.70
CA VAL A 804 -1.73 -18.39 -29.14
C VAL A 804 -0.71 -18.72 -30.24
N PRO A 805 -1.00 -19.62 -31.21
CA PRO A 805 -0.07 -19.91 -32.29
C PRO A 805 0.27 -18.68 -33.13
N PHE A 806 -0.70 -17.79 -33.41
CA PHE A 806 -0.45 -16.57 -34.18
C PHE A 806 0.49 -15.61 -33.45
N VAL A 807 0.33 -15.44 -32.14
CA VAL A 807 1.23 -14.62 -31.32
C VAL A 807 2.66 -15.19 -31.32
N LEU A 808 2.79 -16.52 -31.19
CA LEU A 808 4.10 -17.18 -31.23
C LEU A 808 4.78 -17.04 -32.59
N ILE A 809 4.03 -17.21 -33.69
CA ILE A 809 4.54 -17.02 -35.05
C ILE A 809 4.98 -15.57 -35.27
N ALA A 810 4.18 -14.59 -34.84
CA ALA A 810 4.53 -13.18 -34.95
C ALA A 810 5.81 -12.85 -34.17
N GLN A 811 5.97 -13.39 -32.96
CA GLN A 811 7.18 -13.19 -32.15
C GLN A 811 8.41 -13.86 -32.78
N LEU A 812 8.24 -15.07 -33.30
CA LEU A 812 9.33 -15.78 -33.99
C LEU A 812 9.76 -15.04 -35.26
N LEU A 813 8.80 -14.57 -36.06
CA LEU A 813 9.07 -13.76 -37.24
C LEU A 813 9.81 -12.46 -36.88
N PHE A 814 9.38 -11.77 -35.82
CA PHE A 814 10.05 -10.56 -35.33
C PHE A 814 11.51 -10.81 -34.97
N GLN A 815 11.80 -11.89 -34.24
CA GLN A 815 13.19 -12.26 -33.88
C GLN A 815 14.02 -12.65 -35.10
N VAL A 816 13.46 -13.45 -36.01
CA VAL A 816 14.14 -13.86 -37.25
C VAL A 816 14.49 -12.63 -38.10
N LEU A 817 13.56 -11.69 -38.27
CA LEU A 817 13.81 -10.46 -39.03
C LEU A 817 14.86 -9.56 -38.37
N GLN A 818 14.88 -9.47 -37.04
CA GLN A 818 15.93 -8.72 -36.31
C GLN A 818 17.32 -9.35 -36.51
N ILE A 819 17.42 -10.68 -36.41
CA ILE A 819 18.68 -11.39 -36.64
C ILE A 819 19.13 -11.23 -38.10
N ALA A 820 18.20 -11.39 -39.05
CA ALA A 820 18.49 -11.23 -40.48
C ALA A 820 18.95 -9.81 -40.80
N SER A 821 18.34 -8.78 -40.21
CA SER A 821 18.76 -7.37 -40.37
C SER A 821 20.17 -7.14 -39.84
N ASN A 822 20.50 -7.63 -38.65
CA ASN A 822 21.84 -7.49 -38.09
C ASN A 822 22.89 -8.23 -38.94
N TYR A 823 22.56 -9.44 -39.41
CA TYR A 823 23.45 -10.22 -40.28
C TYR A 823 23.67 -9.52 -41.62
N TRP A 824 22.60 -8.99 -42.22
CA TRP A 824 22.69 -8.23 -43.46
C TRP A 824 23.59 -6.99 -43.32
N MET A 825 23.43 -6.21 -42.25
CA MET A 825 24.30 -5.04 -42.00
C MET A 825 25.77 -5.44 -41.86
N ALA A 826 26.06 -6.53 -41.14
CA ALA A 826 27.43 -7.00 -40.97
C ALA A 826 28.03 -7.53 -42.28
N TRP A 827 27.23 -8.17 -43.12
CA TRP A 827 27.68 -8.69 -44.42
C TRP A 827 27.85 -7.58 -45.47
N ALA A 828 26.94 -6.59 -45.50
CA ALA A 828 26.93 -5.53 -46.50
C ALA A 828 27.96 -4.41 -46.22
N SER A 829 28.48 -4.28 -44.99
CA SER A 829 29.46 -3.26 -44.65
C SER A 829 30.88 -3.66 -45.10
N PRO A 830 31.60 -2.83 -45.89
CA PRO A 830 32.99 -3.10 -46.23
C PRO A 830 33.88 -3.08 -44.98
N VAL A 831 34.86 -3.99 -44.93
CA VAL A 831 35.73 -4.21 -43.77
C VAL A 831 36.86 -3.16 -43.68
N SER A 832 37.23 -2.55 -44.81
CA SER A 832 38.28 -1.52 -44.93
C SER A 832 38.05 -0.62 -46.16
N GLU A 833 38.68 0.56 -46.21
CA GLU A 833 38.64 1.47 -47.38
C GLU A 833 39.10 0.78 -48.68
N ASP A 834 40.00 -0.20 -48.57
CA ASP A 834 40.56 -0.94 -49.71
C ASP A 834 39.73 -2.16 -50.16
N ALA A 835 38.60 -2.46 -49.50
CA ALA A 835 37.76 -3.62 -49.82
C ALA A 835 36.52 -3.21 -50.62
N GLU A 836 36.33 -3.79 -51.81
CA GLU A 836 35.12 -3.55 -52.60
C GLU A 836 33.87 -3.98 -51.80
N PRO A 837 32.85 -3.11 -51.69
CA PRO A 837 31.62 -3.48 -51.00
C PRO A 837 30.94 -4.63 -51.76
N PRO A 838 30.50 -5.71 -51.08
CA PRO A 838 29.85 -6.85 -51.72
C PRO A 838 28.49 -6.49 -52.35
N VAL A 839 27.97 -5.29 -52.07
CA VAL A 839 26.75 -4.75 -52.65
C VAL A 839 27.07 -3.36 -53.25
N SER A 840 27.21 -3.29 -54.58
CA SER A 840 27.34 -2.03 -55.30
C SER A 840 25.96 -1.45 -55.60
N PHE A 841 25.66 -0.24 -55.12
CA PHE A 841 24.53 0.52 -55.65
C PHE A 841 24.97 1.16 -56.97
N ASN A 842 24.36 0.72 -58.07
CA ASN A 842 24.48 1.38 -59.39
C ASN A 842 23.88 2.79 -59.36
#